data_AF-A0A7Y2XG77-F1
#
_entry.id   AF-A0A7Y2XG77-F1
#
_cell.length_a   1.000
_cell.length_b   1.000
_cell.length_c   1.000
_cell.angle_alpha   90.00
_cell.angle_beta   90.00
_cell.angle_gamma   90.00
#
_symmetry.space_group_name_H-M   'P 1'
#
loop_
_entity.id
_entity.type
_entity.pdbx_description
1 polymer ?
#
loop_
_entity_poly.entity_id
_entity_poly.type
_entity_poly.pdbx_seq_one_letter_code
_entity_poly.pdbx_strand_id
1 'polypeptide(L)'
;MKNYVSALFVLLLSFTFYGQAIENDTIERTATIEYSVDLNRVSFNPKTPQLNQIAGAPKAFYTYYWEFGDGDYSFEEKPKHTYKKKGNYNTQLSVTNNYDDGKPPATRPKEVAIQEANFDTSENENHNLVAAHNGFRLQTNRDPVPDEEMQLVLSYGNTKEFPTSGRVYVFFNEKKYKAKNFDLVDVRLHHNEKEISDEIIVDNNRYISKNEFIKTTGVSTFINEKLIVSDTLKQNLPLSLEEAKAYYQDVKVYDVDYLEANEERNMFFSFKTTPEMLKDTSAVISIRSIYVPERGNDSHKVLTKEMEIVTSHDPNKMAVYDTRLNYRLVRFKRLKYKVRFQNDGEGPARLIKLNVDIPEMLDKSSLKVLDMYPECPICPEEEVRYSCLDTIILKDQISFQFKNIYLPGTAQKGVHDKDSTKGFVKYSLKFGNDFHKKKSKSKTAIIFDKNEPIITNTSTSRFSPGISIGVKSGYNSYLDVKDSKSYFVGATISPYKSYKKYLQAEIMISTHEFGDFKSSSEQLGPVILDQDVIIDSAIRFDETNSEITKLNIDVVPISFRYNLNGVIGLGIGPQLSFDVSNETSNTTNSSYFTYLKDIVGDPIEALNETIETETNSSFSDINYGIFGDVTIGASRIGPSVGVRYLYNLNQPHSQLHFYAIWKI
;
A
#
# COMPACT_ATOMS: atom_id res chain seq x y z
N MET A 1 -9.05 59.72 0.89
CA MET A 1 -8.29 59.09 -0.20
C MET A 1 -8.63 57.60 -0.25
N LYS A 2 -9.78 57.27 -0.83
CA LYS A 2 -10.24 55.93 -1.19
C LYS A 2 -10.33 55.95 -2.72
N ASN A 3 -9.79 54.94 -3.41
CA ASN A 3 -9.98 54.59 -4.85
C ASN A 3 -8.71 54.23 -5.64
N TYR A 4 -7.68 53.62 -5.02
CA TYR A 4 -6.53 53.09 -5.80
C TYR A 4 -6.03 51.71 -5.38
N VAL A 5 -6.88 50.84 -4.79
CA VAL A 5 -6.47 49.46 -4.42
C VAL A 5 -7.29 48.37 -5.13
N SER A 6 -8.39 48.71 -5.82
CA SER A 6 -9.25 47.70 -6.44
C SER A 6 -8.83 47.25 -7.86
N ALA A 7 -7.80 47.86 -8.46
CA ALA A 7 -7.43 47.60 -9.86
C ALA A 7 -6.25 46.62 -10.03
N LEU A 8 -5.53 46.27 -8.96
CA LEU A 8 -4.36 45.37 -9.06
C LEU A 8 -4.70 43.89 -8.75
N PHE A 9 -5.91 43.59 -8.29
CA PHE A 9 -6.29 42.23 -7.85
C PHE A 9 -7.05 41.41 -8.91
N VAL A 10 -7.33 41.99 -10.09
CA VAL A 10 -8.09 41.31 -11.17
C VAL A 10 -7.21 40.83 -12.33
N LEU A 11 -5.92 41.20 -12.36
CA LEU A 11 -5.02 40.90 -13.49
C LEU A 11 -4.10 39.69 -13.28
N LEU A 12 -4.30 38.90 -12.22
CA LEU A 12 -3.43 37.77 -11.85
C LEU A 12 -4.13 36.40 -11.77
N LEU A 13 -5.35 36.27 -12.33
CA LEU A 13 -6.14 35.04 -12.26
C LEU A 13 -6.74 34.57 -13.60
N SER A 14 -6.04 34.84 -14.71
CA SER A 14 -6.32 34.24 -16.01
C SER A 14 -5.15 33.37 -16.48
N PHE A 15 -4.68 32.46 -15.63
CA PHE A 15 -4.06 31.22 -16.13
C PHE A 15 -5.19 30.30 -16.56
N THR A 16 -5.61 30.42 -17.82
CA THR A 16 -6.33 29.36 -18.49
C THR A 16 -5.41 28.13 -18.51
N PHE A 17 -5.72 27.16 -17.66
CA PHE A 17 -5.30 25.79 -17.88
C PHE A 17 -5.89 25.38 -19.24
N TYR A 18 -5.09 25.46 -20.31
CA TYR A 18 -5.25 24.54 -21.43
C TYR A 18 -4.94 23.14 -20.88
N GLY A 19 -5.90 22.56 -20.17
CA GLY A 19 -6.00 21.12 -20.13
C GLY A 19 -6.21 20.70 -21.58
N GLN A 20 -5.24 19.99 -22.15
CA GLN A 20 -5.53 19.20 -23.35
C GLN A 20 -6.79 18.42 -23.01
N ALA A 21 -7.85 18.62 -23.81
CA ALA A 21 -8.96 17.70 -23.79
C ALA A 21 -8.33 16.32 -24.02
N ILE A 22 -8.47 15.44 -23.03
CA ILE A 22 -8.19 14.03 -23.25
C ILE A 22 -9.21 13.65 -24.32
N GLU A 23 -8.76 13.47 -25.56
CA GLU A 23 -9.58 12.80 -26.55
C GLU A 23 -9.87 11.42 -25.96
N ASN A 24 -11.07 11.28 -25.41
CA ASN A 24 -11.64 9.96 -25.22
C ASN A 24 -11.81 9.42 -26.63
N ASP A 25 -10.86 8.59 -27.05
CA ASP A 25 -10.99 7.74 -28.22
C ASP A 25 -12.28 6.94 -28.05
N THR A 26 -13.32 7.40 -28.74
CA THR A 26 -14.71 6.98 -28.57
C THR A 26 -15.06 5.82 -29.48
N ILE A 27 -14.09 5.31 -30.25
CA ILE A 27 -14.28 4.14 -31.09
C ILE A 27 -13.80 2.92 -30.30
N GLU A 28 -14.75 2.23 -29.66
CA GLU A 28 -14.46 0.93 -29.05
C GLU A 28 -13.92 -0.02 -30.13
N ARG A 29 -12.65 -0.41 -29.99
CA ARG A 29 -12.03 -1.45 -30.82
C ARG A 29 -12.85 -2.72 -30.64
N THR A 30 -13.35 -3.31 -31.72
CA THR A 30 -14.16 -4.54 -31.67
C THR A 30 -13.49 -5.67 -32.43
N ALA A 31 -13.60 -6.89 -31.90
CA ALA A 31 -13.19 -8.11 -32.58
C ALA A 31 -14.43 -8.96 -32.92
N THR A 32 -14.47 -9.51 -34.13
CA THR A 32 -15.62 -10.27 -34.65
C THR A 32 -15.24 -11.73 -34.85
N ILE A 33 -16.18 -12.62 -34.53
CA ILE A 33 -16.06 -14.07 -34.77
C ILE A 33 -16.57 -14.39 -36.17
N GLU A 34 -15.68 -14.87 -37.04
CA GLU A 34 -16.04 -15.50 -38.31
C GLU A 34 -15.88 -17.02 -38.15
N TYR A 35 -16.80 -17.80 -38.72
CA TYR A 35 -16.72 -19.26 -38.66
C TYR A 35 -17.26 -19.92 -39.93
N SER A 36 -16.85 -21.15 -40.16
CA SER A 36 -17.39 -22.03 -41.20
C SER A 36 -17.72 -23.38 -40.59
N VAL A 37 -18.88 -23.94 -40.95
CA VAL A 37 -19.40 -25.21 -40.43
C VAL A 37 -19.31 -26.25 -41.53
N ASP A 38 -18.71 -27.38 -41.20
CA ASP A 38 -18.68 -28.59 -42.01
C ASP A 38 -19.23 -29.74 -41.15
N LEU A 39 -20.51 -30.08 -41.36
CA LEU A 39 -21.29 -31.01 -40.52
C LEU A 39 -21.30 -30.60 -39.04
N ASN A 40 -20.54 -31.30 -38.19
CA ASN A 40 -20.36 -31.01 -36.77
C ASN A 40 -19.02 -30.36 -36.43
N ARG A 41 -18.15 -30.14 -37.42
CA ARG A 41 -16.85 -29.49 -37.25
C ARG A 41 -16.91 -28.03 -37.65
N VAL A 42 -16.42 -27.15 -36.79
CA VAL A 42 -16.45 -25.70 -36.99
C VAL A 42 -15.02 -25.17 -36.96
N SER A 43 -14.66 -24.42 -38.00
CA SER A 43 -13.39 -23.69 -38.06
C SER A 43 -13.64 -22.24 -37.72
N PHE A 44 -12.99 -21.74 -36.66
CA PHE A 44 -13.13 -20.37 -36.19
C PHE A 44 -11.98 -19.49 -36.67
N ASN A 45 -12.30 -18.24 -37.01
CA ASN A 45 -11.34 -17.23 -37.46
C ASN A 45 -11.65 -15.89 -36.79
N PRO A 46 -10.74 -15.31 -36.00
CA PRO A 46 -10.98 -14.02 -35.36
C PRO A 46 -10.60 -12.88 -36.31
N LYS A 47 -11.52 -11.93 -36.51
CA LYS A 47 -11.21 -10.65 -37.17
C LYS A 47 -10.90 -9.61 -36.11
N THR A 48 -9.61 -9.26 -35.99
CA THR A 48 -9.11 -8.31 -34.97
C THR A 48 -8.69 -6.98 -35.61
N PRO A 49 -8.80 -5.86 -34.87
CA PRO A 49 -8.35 -4.56 -35.34
C PRO A 49 -6.81 -4.46 -35.36
N GLN A 50 -6.26 -3.45 -36.03
CA GLN A 50 -4.81 -3.23 -36.04
C GLN A 50 -4.30 -2.86 -34.63
N LEU A 51 -3.11 -3.35 -34.26
CA LEU A 51 -2.44 -3.06 -32.98
C LEU A 51 -1.69 -1.73 -33.03
N ASN A 52 -1.72 -0.98 -31.92
CA ASN A 52 -0.92 0.23 -31.74
C ASN A 52 0.38 -0.13 -31.02
N GLN A 53 1.50 -0.08 -31.73
CA GLN A 53 2.80 -0.48 -31.18
C GLN A 53 3.33 0.55 -30.17
N ILE A 54 3.71 0.09 -28.98
CA ILE A 54 4.47 0.92 -28.02
C ILE A 54 5.91 1.08 -28.52
N ALA A 55 6.39 2.32 -28.63
CA ALA A 55 7.75 2.63 -29.07
C ALA A 55 8.80 2.03 -28.11
N GLY A 56 9.74 1.24 -28.65
CA GLY A 56 10.81 0.60 -27.90
C GLY A 56 10.44 -0.71 -27.20
N ALA A 57 9.18 -1.15 -27.27
CA ALA A 57 8.74 -2.47 -26.80
C ALA A 57 8.92 -3.55 -27.90
N PRO A 58 8.92 -4.85 -27.53
CA PRO A 58 8.78 -5.94 -28.50
C PRO A 58 7.53 -5.80 -29.39
N LYS A 59 7.52 -6.48 -30.54
CA LYS A 59 6.41 -6.42 -31.51
C LYS A 59 5.09 -6.84 -30.86
N ALA A 60 4.08 -5.98 -30.94
CA ALA A 60 2.75 -6.22 -30.40
C ALA A 60 2.04 -7.40 -31.07
N PHE A 61 1.28 -8.16 -30.28
CA PHE A 61 0.52 -9.31 -30.76
C PHE A 61 -0.72 -9.58 -29.90
N TYR A 62 -1.67 -10.36 -30.44
CA TYR A 62 -2.86 -10.80 -29.73
C TYR A 62 -2.72 -12.21 -29.12
N THR A 63 -3.35 -12.41 -27.97
CA THR A 63 -3.69 -13.71 -27.40
C THR A 63 -5.19 -13.90 -27.44
N TYR A 64 -5.62 -15.13 -27.68
CA TYR A 64 -7.01 -15.49 -27.94
C TYR A 64 -7.47 -16.47 -26.87
N TYR A 65 -8.73 -16.36 -26.49
CA TYR A 65 -9.42 -17.33 -25.64
C TYR A 65 -10.79 -17.59 -26.25
N TRP A 66 -11.03 -18.83 -26.63
CA TRP A 66 -12.28 -19.30 -27.21
C TRP A 66 -13.00 -20.18 -26.21
N GLU A 67 -14.29 -19.97 -26.05
CA GLU A 67 -15.19 -20.87 -25.34
C GLU A 67 -16.28 -21.29 -26.31
N PHE A 68 -16.43 -22.60 -26.57
CA PHE A 68 -17.27 -23.07 -27.67
C PHE A 68 -18.75 -23.20 -27.30
N GLY A 69 -19.08 -23.11 -26.00
CA GLY A 69 -20.44 -23.19 -25.46
C GLY A 69 -20.90 -24.59 -25.08
N ASP A 70 -20.04 -25.61 -25.20
CA ASP A 70 -20.31 -27.02 -24.89
C ASP A 70 -19.45 -27.58 -23.74
N GLY A 71 -18.68 -26.73 -23.06
CA GLY A 71 -17.75 -27.13 -22.00
C GLY A 71 -16.28 -27.14 -22.44
N ASP A 72 -16.00 -27.02 -23.73
CA ASP A 72 -14.65 -26.97 -24.28
C ASP A 72 -14.20 -25.53 -24.60
N TYR A 73 -12.88 -25.34 -24.60
CA TYR A 73 -12.23 -24.04 -24.83
C TYR A 73 -10.89 -24.21 -25.56
N SER A 74 -10.36 -23.13 -26.13
CA SER A 74 -9.04 -23.12 -26.79
C SER A 74 -8.33 -21.77 -26.64
N PHE A 75 -6.99 -21.80 -26.67
CA PHE A 75 -6.14 -20.61 -26.70
C PHE A 75 -5.50 -20.35 -28.09
N GLU A 76 -5.83 -21.20 -29.08
CA GLU A 76 -5.33 -21.04 -30.45
C GLU A 76 -5.93 -19.79 -31.13
N GLU A 77 -5.20 -19.23 -32.09
CA GLU A 77 -5.72 -18.13 -32.91
C GLU A 77 -6.91 -18.61 -33.78
N LYS A 78 -6.77 -19.75 -34.45
CA LYS A 78 -7.76 -20.28 -35.41
C LYS A 78 -8.11 -21.74 -35.08
N PRO A 79 -8.84 -21.99 -33.97
CA PRO A 79 -9.14 -23.34 -33.55
C PRO A 79 -10.15 -24.01 -34.49
N LYS A 80 -10.06 -25.34 -34.55
CA LYS A 80 -11.08 -26.20 -35.15
C LYS A 80 -11.71 -27.03 -34.04
N HIS A 81 -13.03 -26.98 -33.92
CA HIS A 81 -13.77 -27.66 -32.87
C HIS A 81 -14.88 -28.54 -33.45
N THR A 82 -15.03 -29.75 -32.94
CA THR A 82 -16.04 -30.72 -33.36
C THR A 82 -17.05 -30.91 -32.22
N TYR A 83 -18.30 -30.55 -32.50
CA TYR A 83 -19.40 -30.68 -31.53
C TYR A 83 -19.92 -32.12 -31.50
N LYS A 84 -20.01 -32.69 -30.28
CA LYS A 84 -20.47 -34.08 -30.07
C LYS A 84 -21.98 -34.25 -30.21
N LYS A 85 -22.75 -33.17 -29.98
CA LYS A 85 -24.21 -33.19 -29.99
C LYS A 85 -24.73 -32.12 -30.96
N LYS A 86 -25.91 -32.36 -31.52
CA LYS A 86 -26.64 -31.33 -32.26
C LYS A 86 -27.20 -30.31 -31.28
N GLY A 87 -27.28 -29.05 -31.70
CA GLY A 87 -27.76 -27.96 -30.86
C GLY A 87 -27.25 -26.60 -31.30
N ASN A 88 -27.68 -25.57 -30.59
CA ASN A 88 -27.17 -24.21 -30.75
C ASN A 88 -26.19 -23.92 -29.62
N TYR A 89 -25.00 -23.48 -29.98
CA TYR A 89 -23.90 -23.21 -29.07
C TYR A 89 -23.50 -21.75 -29.13
N ASN A 90 -23.38 -21.11 -27.97
CA ASN A 90 -22.93 -19.72 -27.86
C ASN A 90 -21.40 -19.69 -27.76
N THR A 91 -20.73 -19.48 -28.88
CA THR A 91 -19.28 -19.32 -28.92
C THR A 91 -18.88 -17.94 -28.44
N GLN A 92 -17.95 -17.86 -27.50
CA GLN A 92 -17.36 -16.63 -27.00
C GLN A 92 -15.90 -16.55 -27.41
N LEU A 93 -15.46 -15.34 -27.72
CA LEU A 93 -14.07 -15.00 -27.98
C LEU A 93 -13.66 -13.91 -27.01
N SER A 94 -12.50 -14.02 -26.39
CA SER A 94 -11.86 -12.94 -25.66
C SER A 94 -10.47 -12.73 -26.23
N VAL A 95 -10.17 -11.49 -26.64
CA VAL A 95 -8.88 -11.13 -27.24
C VAL A 95 -8.14 -10.18 -26.31
N THR A 96 -6.86 -10.47 -26.06
CA THR A 96 -5.97 -9.64 -25.24
C THR A 96 -4.81 -9.17 -26.08
N ASN A 97 -4.59 -7.86 -26.13
CA ASN A 97 -3.45 -7.23 -26.79
C ASN A 97 -2.25 -7.16 -25.84
N ASN A 98 -1.08 -7.58 -26.33
CA ASN A 98 0.19 -7.51 -25.60
C ASN A 98 1.10 -6.50 -26.29
N TYR A 99 1.85 -5.71 -25.52
CA TYR A 99 2.71 -4.61 -26.00
C TYR A 99 1.98 -3.52 -26.82
N ASP A 100 0.67 -3.35 -26.59
CA ASP A 100 -0.19 -2.32 -27.20
C ASP A 100 -0.76 -1.41 -26.10
N ASP A 101 -0.93 -0.12 -26.40
CA ASP A 101 -1.45 0.91 -25.49
C ASP A 101 -2.98 1.08 -25.51
N GLY A 102 -3.67 0.42 -26.46
CA GLY A 102 -5.11 0.42 -26.57
C GLY A 102 -5.81 -0.50 -25.57
N LYS A 103 -7.11 -0.26 -25.35
CA LYS A 103 -7.97 -1.19 -24.61
C LYS A 103 -8.12 -2.51 -25.37
N PRO A 104 -8.25 -3.64 -24.67
CA PRO A 104 -8.58 -4.91 -25.31
C PRO A 104 -9.88 -4.80 -26.11
N PRO A 105 -9.93 -5.36 -27.33
CA PRO A 105 -11.10 -5.20 -28.17
C PRO A 105 -12.29 -5.95 -27.59
N ALA A 106 -13.44 -5.28 -27.55
CA ALA A 106 -14.69 -5.89 -27.12
C ALA A 106 -15.17 -6.92 -28.15
N THR A 107 -15.73 -8.01 -27.66
CA THR A 107 -16.23 -9.13 -28.45
C THR A 107 -17.65 -9.45 -28.04
N ARG A 108 -18.48 -9.89 -28.99
CA ARG A 108 -19.84 -10.35 -28.72
C ARG A 108 -19.95 -11.86 -28.98
N PRO A 109 -20.64 -12.62 -28.13
CA PRO A 109 -20.89 -14.04 -28.38
C PRO A 109 -21.59 -14.26 -29.73
N LYS A 110 -21.28 -15.38 -30.38
CA LYS A 110 -21.85 -15.76 -31.66
C LYS A 110 -22.50 -17.14 -31.54
N GLU A 111 -23.76 -17.23 -31.93
CA GLU A 111 -24.48 -18.50 -31.98
C GLU A 111 -24.05 -19.33 -33.20
N VAL A 112 -23.74 -20.60 -32.94
CA VAL A 112 -23.34 -21.61 -33.91
C VAL A 112 -24.33 -22.77 -33.84
N ALA A 113 -25.05 -23.03 -34.93
CA ALA A 113 -26.06 -24.09 -35.00
C ALA A 113 -25.49 -25.34 -35.66
N ILE A 114 -25.55 -26.48 -34.96
CA ILE A 114 -25.10 -27.78 -35.45
C ILE A 114 -26.32 -28.65 -35.74
N GLN A 115 -26.52 -28.99 -37.02
CA GLN A 115 -27.72 -29.66 -37.52
C GLN A 115 -27.60 -31.19 -37.49
N GLU A 116 -26.40 -31.72 -37.75
CA GLU A 116 -26.12 -33.16 -37.78
C GLU A 116 -24.90 -33.47 -36.90
N ALA A 117 -24.94 -34.58 -36.16
CA ALA A 117 -23.80 -35.08 -35.39
C ALA A 117 -23.22 -36.29 -36.12
N ASN A 118 -21.95 -36.23 -36.51
CA ASN A 118 -21.24 -37.38 -37.05
C ASN A 118 -20.33 -37.97 -35.96
N PHE A 119 -20.35 -39.30 -35.80
CA PHE A 119 -19.60 -40.02 -34.76
C PHE A 119 -18.13 -40.28 -35.12
N ASP A 120 -17.67 -39.85 -36.30
CA ASP A 120 -16.27 -39.99 -36.69
C ASP A 120 -15.43 -38.91 -35.97
N THR A 121 -14.84 -39.32 -34.84
CA THR A 121 -14.13 -38.47 -33.90
C THR A 121 -12.77 -38.05 -34.45
N SER A 122 -12.71 -36.91 -35.15
CA SER A 122 -11.49 -36.12 -35.07
C SER A 122 -11.42 -35.54 -33.65
N GLU A 123 -10.44 -35.95 -32.85
CA GLU A 123 -10.31 -35.46 -31.47
C GLU A 123 -10.18 -33.93 -31.45
N ASN A 124 -11.03 -33.28 -30.64
CA ASN A 124 -10.83 -31.89 -30.27
C ASN A 124 -9.48 -31.73 -29.55
N GLU A 125 -9.01 -30.49 -29.41
CA GLU A 125 -7.82 -30.19 -28.64
C GLU A 125 -7.91 -30.84 -27.25
N ASN A 126 -7.09 -31.85 -27.00
CA ASN A 126 -7.05 -32.56 -25.74
C ASN A 126 -6.04 -31.87 -24.82
N HIS A 127 -6.55 -31.19 -23.80
CA HIS A 127 -5.74 -30.49 -22.80
C HIS A 127 -4.94 -31.45 -21.89
N ASN A 128 -5.15 -32.77 -22.01
CA ASN A 128 -4.46 -33.85 -21.32
C ASN A 128 -4.35 -33.58 -19.81
N LEU A 129 -5.44 -33.15 -19.18
CA LEU A 129 -5.43 -32.69 -17.79
C LEU A 129 -5.01 -33.81 -16.84
N VAL A 130 -5.51 -35.03 -17.03
CA VAL A 130 -5.20 -36.20 -16.19
C VAL A 130 -3.71 -36.56 -16.30
N ALA A 131 -3.16 -36.62 -17.52
CA ALA A 131 -1.78 -37.04 -17.76
C ALA A 131 -0.74 -35.96 -17.41
N ALA A 132 -1.00 -34.69 -17.77
CA ALA A 132 -0.03 -33.61 -17.62
C ALA A 132 -0.20 -32.78 -16.34
N HIS A 133 -1.43 -32.70 -15.81
CA HIS A 133 -1.76 -31.82 -14.68
C HIS A 133 -2.39 -32.59 -13.50
N ASN A 134 -2.25 -33.92 -13.48
CA ASN A 134 -2.85 -34.80 -12.47
C ASN A 134 -4.34 -34.46 -12.27
N GLY A 135 -5.08 -34.21 -13.36
CA GLY A 135 -6.53 -34.00 -13.35
C GLY A 135 -7.03 -32.74 -12.63
N PHE A 136 -6.21 -31.73 -12.40
CA PHE A 136 -6.68 -30.45 -11.87
C PHE A 136 -5.83 -29.27 -12.36
N ARG A 137 -6.45 -28.24 -12.94
CA ARG A 137 -5.74 -27.09 -13.52
C ARG A 137 -6.54 -25.80 -13.33
N LEU A 138 -5.82 -24.68 -13.17
CA LEU A 138 -6.40 -23.35 -13.04
C LEU A 138 -5.72 -22.38 -14.01
N GLN A 139 -6.46 -21.89 -15.00
CA GLN A 139 -5.95 -21.01 -16.05
C GLN A 139 -6.76 -19.73 -16.17
N THR A 140 -6.14 -18.70 -16.72
CA THR A 140 -6.78 -17.40 -16.95
C THR A 140 -6.45 -16.91 -18.34
N ASN A 141 -7.40 -16.25 -19.00
CA ASN A 141 -7.16 -15.70 -20.33
C ASN A 141 -6.19 -14.52 -20.32
N ARG A 142 -6.21 -13.73 -19.25
CA ARG A 142 -5.38 -12.53 -19.07
C ARG A 142 -5.09 -12.26 -17.61
N ASP A 143 -4.09 -11.42 -17.37
CA ASP A 143 -3.86 -10.83 -16.05
C ASP A 143 -4.90 -9.73 -15.78
N PRO A 144 -5.31 -9.51 -14.51
CA PRO A 144 -6.35 -8.57 -14.12
C PRO A 144 -5.95 -7.13 -14.41
N VAL A 145 -6.78 -6.43 -15.18
CA VAL A 145 -6.67 -4.99 -15.47
C VAL A 145 -7.87 -4.29 -14.83
N PRO A 146 -7.69 -3.19 -14.08
CA PRO A 146 -8.79 -2.55 -13.36
C PRO A 146 -9.97 -2.15 -14.24
N ASP A 147 -11.19 -2.41 -13.73
CA ASP A 147 -12.47 -2.21 -14.44
C ASP A 147 -12.65 -3.05 -15.71
N GLU A 148 -11.79 -4.06 -15.91
CA GLU A 148 -11.94 -5.05 -16.98
C GLU A 148 -12.37 -6.42 -16.46
N GLU A 149 -12.96 -7.19 -17.36
CA GLU A 149 -13.33 -8.59 -17.14
C GLU A 149 -12.18 -9.54 -17.50
N MET A 150 -12.07 -10.61 -16.73
CA MET A 150 -11.17 -11.72 -16.99
C MET A 150 -11.92 -13.05 -16.83
N GLN A 151 -11.47 -14.05 -17.57
CA GLN A 151 -12.01 -15.40 -17.56
C GLN A 151 -11.04 -16.32 -16.82
N LEU A 152 -11.56 -17.06 -15.84
CA LEU A 152 -10.85 -18.12 -15.13
C LEU A 152 -11.45 -19.46 -15.56
N VAL A 153 -10.59 -20.32 -16.10
CA VAL A 153 -10.92 -21.70 -16.46
C VAL A 153 -10.44 -22.61 -15.35
N LEU A 154 -11.38 -23.33 -14.74
CA LEU A 154 -11.11 -24.35 -13.74
C LEU A 154 -11.41 -25.71 -14.36
N SER A 155 -10.35 -26.49 -14.56
CA SER A 155 -10.45 -27.82 -15.14
C SER A 155 -10.21 -28.88 -14.08
N TYR A 156 -11.07 -29.89 -14.04
CA TYR A 156 -10.95 -31.04 -13.15
C TYR A 156 -11.26 -32.32 -13.89
N GLY A 157 -10.59 -33.41 -13.49
CA GLY A 157 -10.75 -34.71 -14.11
C GLY A 157 -10.66 -35.84 -13.10
N ASN A 158 -11.32 -36.95 -13.43
CA ASN A 158 -11.30 -38.15 -12.61
C ASN A 158 -10.10 -39.02 -12.99
N THR A 159 -9.16 -39.16 -12.06
CA THR A 159 -7.96 -40.01 -12.24
C THR A 159 -8.20 -41.45 -11.78
N LYS A 160 -9.43 -41.81 -11.40
CA LYS A 160 -9.79 -43.16 -10.94
C LYS A 160 -10.43 -43.95 -12.07
N GLU A 161 -10.36 -45.28 -11.96
CA GLU A 161 -10.94 -46.22 -12.92
C GLU A 161 -12.47 -46.39 -12.76
N PHE A 162 -13.08 -45.72 -11.78
CA PHE A 162 -14.51 -45.78 -11.49
C PHE A 162 -15.11 -44.36 -11.41
N PRO A 163 -16.42 -44.20 -11.68
CA PRO A 163 -17.07 -42.90 -11.58
C PRO A 163 -17.02 -42.33 -10.17
N THR A 164 -16.69 -41.04 -10.03
CA THR A 164 -16.64 -40.36 -8.73
C THR A 164 -17.61 -39.19 -8.67
N SER A 165 -18.04 -38.85 -7.46
CA SER A 165 -18.74 -37.60 -7.16
C SER A 165 -17.93 -36.83 -6.15
N GLY A 166 -17.76 -35.53 -6.37
CA GLY A 166 -16.83 -34.68 -5.63
C GLY A 166 -17.34 -33.26 -5.43
N ARG A 167 -16.43 -32.38 -5.01
CA ARG A 167 -16.70 -30.96 -4.78
C ARG A 167 -15.55 -30.07 -5.25
N VAL A 168 -15.90 -28.89 -5.74
CA VAL A 168 -14.95 -27.84 -6.10
C VAL A 168 -15.25 -26.61 -5.24
N TYR A 169 -14.24 -26.11 -4.55
CA TYR A 169 -14.27 -24.86 -3.80
C TYR A 169 -13.44 -23.82 -4.54
N VAL A 170 -13.97 -22.61 -4.70
CA VAL A 170 -13.27 -21.47 -5.33
C VAL A 170 -13.28 -20.30 -4.34
N PHE A 171 -12.10 -19.93 -3.87
CA PHE A 171 -11.87 -18.84 -2.92
C PHE A 171 -11.24 -17.65 -3.64
N PHE A 172 -11.80 -16.47 -3.43
CA PHE A 172 -11.32 -15.22 -4.01
C PHE A 172 -11.55 -14.05 -3.03
N ASN A 173 -11.00 -12.88 -3.36
CA ASN A 173 -10.96 -11.69 -2.49
C ASN A 173 -10.20 -11.89 -1.18
N GLU A 174 -8.92 -11.53 -1.16
CA GLU A 174 -8.07 -11.71 0.03
C GLU A 174 -8.41 -10.72 1.16
N LYS A 175 -8.52 -11.21 2.40
CA LYS A 175 -8.79 -10.41 3.61
C LYS A 175 -7.72 -9.37 3.94
N LYS A 176 -6.52 -9.51 3.36
CA LYS A 176 -5.43 -8.54 3.52
C LYS A 176 -5.75 -7.17 2.89
N TYR A 177 -6.68 -7.13 1.93
CA TYR A 177 -7.16 -5.90 1.31
C TYR A 177 -8.46 -5.44 1.98
N LYS A 178 -8.62 -4.11 2.11
CA LYS A 178 -9.82 -3.51 2.69
C LYS A 178 -11.04 -3.63 1.77
N ALA A 179 -10.81 -3.57 0.46
CA ALA A 179 -11.83 -3.66 -0.56
C ALA A 179 -11.75 -5.01 -1.28
N LYS A 180 -12.87 -5.43 -1.89
CA LYS A 180 -12.89 -6.59 -2.78
C LYS A 180 -12.17 -6.26 -4.08
N ASN A 181 -11.40 -7.21 -4.60
CA ASN A 181 -10.67 -7.05 -5.86
C ASN A 181 -11.48 -7.61 -7.03
N PHE A 182 -12.32 -8.61 -6.79
CA PHE A 182 -13.09 -9.29 -7.82
C PHE A 182 -14.57 -9.26 -7.48
N ASP A 183 -15.36 -8.88 -8.48
CA ASP A 183 -16.79 -9.13 -8.53
C ASP A 183 -17.02 -10.30 -9.49
N LEU A 184 -17.67 -11.37 -9.01
CA LEU A 184 -18.03 -12.50 -9.84
C LEU A 184 -19.28 -12.14 -10.65
N VAL A 185 -19.13 -12.00 -11.97
CA VAL A 185 -20.18 -11.57 -12.90
C VAL A 185 -21.03 -12.75 -13.34
N ASP A 186 -20.37 -13.84 -13.74
CA ASP A 186 -21.02 -15.00 -14.34
C ASP A 186 -20.23 -16.28 -14.05
N VAL A 187 -20.95 -17.41 -14.00
CA VAL A 187 -20.38 -18.75 -13.88
C VAL A 187 -21.08 -19.68 -14.86
N ARG A 188 -20.32 -20.23 -15.80
CA ARG A 188 -20.85 -21.13 -16.84
C ARG A 188 -20.45 -22.57 -16.53
N LEU A 189 -21.50 -23.39 -16.43
CA LEU A 189 -21.48 -24.80 -16.04
C LEU A 189 -22.09 -25.61 -17.20
N HIS A 190 -21.50 -26.77 -17.54
CA HIS A 190 -21.87 -27.53 -18.74
C HIS A 190 -22.24 -28.99 -18.47
N HIS A 191 -22.02 -29.51 -17.26
CA HIS A 191 -22.20 -30.93 -16.92
C HIS A 191 -23.02 -31.12 -15.63
N ASN A 192 -24.08 -30.33 -15.47
CA ASN A 192 -25.01 -30.37 -14.33
C ASN A 192 -24.36 -30.12 -12.96
N GLU A 193 -23.25 -29.39 -12.91
CA GLU A 193 -22.66 -28.94 -11.66
C GLU A 193 -23.66 -28.07 -10.88
N LYS A 194 -23.74 -28.25 -9.56
CA LYS A 194 -24.71 -27.54 -8.70
C LYS A 194 -24.00 -26.65 -7.70
N GLU A 195 -24.31 -25.36 -7.72
CA GLU A 195 -23.83 -24.44 -6.68
C GLU A 195 -24.51 -24.75 -5.34
N ILE A 196 -23.72 -24.85 -4.28
CA ILE A 196 -24.21 -24.99 -2.90
C ILE A 196 -24.00 -23.67 -2.16
N SER A 197 -25.09 -23.12 -1.63
CA SER A 197 -25.09 -21.87 -0.87
C SER A 197 -24.82 -22.02 0.64
N ASP A 198 -24.93 -23.23 1.19
CA ASP A 198 -24.94 -23.45 2.64
C ASP A 198 -23.59 -23.94 3.21
N GLU A 199 -23.19 -23.39 4.37
CA GLU A 199 -22.03 -23.85 5.15
C GLU A 199 -22.24 -25.31 5.62
N ILE A 200 -21.45 -26.23 5.07
CA ILE A 200 -21.44 -27.65 5.44
C ILE A 200 -20.53 -27.87 6.65
N ILE A 201 -21.07 -28.52 7.69
CA ILE A 201 -20.30 -29.00 8.85
C ILE A 201 -19.68 -30.35 8.48
N VAL A 202 -18.38 -30.52 8.79
CA VAL A 202 -17.72 -31.83 8.77
C VAL A 202 -17.75 -32.35 10.21
N ASP A 203 -18.52 -33.39 10.48
CA ASP A 203 -18.46 -34.17 11.73
C ASP A 203 -18.20 -35.64 11.38
N ASN A 204 -17.47 -36.33 12.24
CA ASN A 204 -16.83 -37.64 12.03
C ASN A 204 -17.77 -38.68 11.38
N ASN A 205 -17.70 -38.78 10.05
CA ASN A 205 -18.44 -39.67 9.13
C ASN A 205 -19.86 -39.28 8.68
N ARG A 206 -20.36 -38.05 8.88
CA ARG A 206 -21.57 -37.56 8.17
C ARG A 206 -21.52 -36.07 7.86
N TYR A 207 -21.83 -35.70 6.61
CA TYR A 207 -22.00 -34.32 6.18
C TYR A 207 -23.45 -33.89 6.38
N ILE A 208 -23.68 -32.96 7.30
CA ILE A 208 -25.00 -32.39 7.58
C ILE A 208 -24.91 -30.88 7.41
N SER A 209 -25.89 -30.26 6.75
CA SER A 209 -25.93 -28.79 6.64
C SER A 209 -26.17 -28.18 8.03
N LYS A 210 -25.65 -26.97 8.29
CA LYS A 210 -25.87 -26.27 9.58
C LYS A 210 -27.35 -26.21 9.98
N ASN A 211 -28.22 -25.96 9.01
CA ASN A 211 -29.66 -25.91 9.21
C ASN A 211 -30.26 -27.27 9.57
N GLU A 212 -29.75 -28.35 8.98
CA GLU A 212 -30.19 -29.70 9.25
C GLU A 212 -29.67 -30.20 10.59
N PHE A 213 -28.43 -29.87 10.98
CA PHE A 213 -27.88 -30.19 12.29
C PHE A 213 -28.63 -29.48 13.43
N ILE A 214 -28.93 -28.19 13.27
CA ILE A 214 -29.73 -27.42 14.24
C ILE A 214 -31.14 -28.00 14.36
N LYS A 215 -31.75 -28.40 13.22
CA LYS A 215 -33.07 -29.05 13.21
C LYS A 215 -33.05 -30.42 13.90
N THR A 216 -31.97 -31.19 13.77
CA THR A 216 -31.89 -32.54 14.35
C THR A 216 -31.45 -32.56 15.81
N THR A 217 -30.59 -31.63 16.24
CA THR A 217 -29.97 -31.66 17.56
C THR A 217 -30.47 -30.58 18.52
N GLY A 218 -31.03 -29.47 18.00
CA GLY A 218 -31.46 -28.33 18.81
C GLY A 218 -30.32 -27.55 19.50
N VAL A 219 -29.05 -27.91 19.25
CA VAL A 219 -27.88 -27.28 19.87
C VAL A 219 -27.40 -26.12 19.00
N SER A 220 -27.32 -24.91 19.58
CA SER A 220 -26.91 -23.67 18.90
C SER A 220 -25.54 -23.12 19.35
N THR A 221 -24.92 -23.71 20.37
CA THR A 221 -23.70 -23.21 21.00
C THR A 221 -22.52 -24.17 20.81
N PHE A 222 -21.46 -23.69 20.16
CA PHE A 222 -20.28 -24.50 19.84
C PHE A 222 -19.20 -24.47 20.93
N ILE A 223 -18.67 -25.66 21.24
CA ILE A 223 -17.40 -25.88 21.93
C ILE A 223 -16.26 -25.50 20.96
N ASN A 224 -15.38 -24.64 21.44
CA ASN A 224 -14.27 -24.06 20.70
C ASN A 224 -13.01 -24.88 20.98
N GLU A 225 -12.73 -25.92 20.20
CA GLU A 225 -11.45 -26.62 20.26
C GLU A 225 -10.53 -26.15 19.14
N LYS A 226 -9.73 -25.12 19.45
CA LYS A 226 -8.54 -24.79 18.67
C LYS A 226 -7.46 -25.86 18.90
N LEU A 227 -7.47 -26.89 18.07
CA LEU A 227 -6.28 -27.73 17.85
C LEU A 227 -5.61 -27.26 16.56
N ILE A 228 -4.64 -26.35 16.69
CA ILE A 228 -3.82 -25.90 15.58
C ILE A 228 -2.80 -27.01 15.28
N VAL A 229 -3.16 -27.93 14.39
CA VAL A 229 -2.22 -28.88 13.78
C VAL A 229 -1.79 -28.27 12.45
N SER A 230 -0.48 -28.07 12.25
CA SER A 230 0.05 -27.58 10.96
C SER A 230 0.22 -28.76 9.99
N ASP A 231 -0.63 -28.86 8.97
CA ASP A 231 -0.45 -29.85 7.91
C ASP A 231 0.36 -29.25 6.75
N THR A 232 1.65 -29.60 6.69
CA THR A 232 2.54 -29.15 5.62
C THR A 232 2.29 -29.85 4.29
N LEU A 233 1.60 -31.00 4.28
CA LEU A 233 1.34 -31.80 3.09
C LEU A 233 -0.03 -31.48 2.45
N LYS A 234 -0.86 -30.64 3.09
CA LYS A 234 -2.23 -30.30 2.64
C LYS A 234 -3.08 -31.56 2.37
N GLN A 235 -2.99 -32.55 3.26
CA GLN A 235 -3.77 -33.78 3.20
C GLN A 235 -5.02 -33.72 4.09
N ASN A 236 -5.07 -32.76 5.02
CA ASN A 236 -6.20 -32.49 5.90
C ASN A 236 -7.15 -31.47 5.27
N LEU A 237 -8.26 -31.97 4.70
CA LEU A 237 -9.26 -31.15 4.04
C LEU A 237 -9.89 -30.08 4.97
N PRO A 238 -10.34 -30.42 6.20
CA PRO A 238 -10.84 -29.42 7.15
C PRO A 238 -9.88 -28.26 7.39
N LEU A 239 -8.59 -28.55 7.61
CA LEU A 239 -7.58 -27.52 7.84
C LEU A 239 -7.36 -26.66 6.60
N SER A 240 -7.21 -27.26 5.42
CA SER A 240 -7.05 -26.53 4.16
C SER A 240 -8.21 -25.57 3.89
N LEU A 241 -9.44 -25.98 4.21
CA LEU A 241 -10.64 -25.15 4.10
C LEU A 241 -10.64 -24.02 5.13
N GLU A 242 -10.27 -24.29 6.38
CA GLU A 242 -10.18 -23.26 7.43
C GLU A 242 -9.11 -22.21 7.10
N GLU A 243 -7.92 -22.64 6.67
CA GLU A 243 -6.85 -21.75 6.21
C GLU A 243 -7.30 -20.87 5.04
N ALA A 244 -8.00 -21.45 4.06
CA ALA A 244 -8.55 -20.70 2.94
C ALA A 244 -9.60 -19.69 3.40
N LYS A 245 -10.55 -20.09 4.27
CA LYS A 245 -11.56 -19.19 4.85
C LYS A 245 -10.95 -18.09 5.73
N ALA A 246 -9.84 -18.36 6.41
CA ALA A 246 -9.12 -17.35 7.19
C ALA A 246 -8.42 -16.31 6.29
N TYR A 247 -8.01 -16.72 5.08
CA TYR A 247 -7.26 -15.89 4.15
C TYR A 247 -8.15 -15.11 3.15
N TYR A 248 -9.26 -15.70 2.70
CA TYR A 248 -10.18 -15.16 1.69
C TYR A 248 -11.51 -14.69 2.32
N GLN A 249 -12.18 -13.75 1.66
CA GLN A 249 -13.47 -13.19 2.05
C GLN A 249 -14.62 -13.97 1.42
N ASP A 250 -14.50 -14.33 0.14
CA ASP A 250 -15.56 -14.95 -0.63
C ASP A 250 -15.19 -16.39 -1.01
N VAL A 251 -16.22 -17.27 -1.01
CA VAL A 251 -16.11 -18.66 -1.42
C VAL A 251 -17.33 -19.07 -2.23
N LYS A 252 -17.10 -19.87 -3.28
CA LYS A 252 -18.13 -20.55 -4.05
C LYS A 252 -17.88 -22.06 -4.03
N VAL A 253 -18.95 -22.85 -3.91
CA VAL A 253 -18.87 -24.30 -3.76
C VAL A 253 -19.77 -24.95 -4.80
N TYR A 254 -19.23 -25.92 -5.51
CA TYR A 254 -19.94 -26.66 -6.54
C TYR A 254 -19.85 -28.16 -6.28
N ASP A 255 -21.00 -28.80 -6.27
CA ASP A 255 -21.11 -30.26 -6.28
C ASP A 255 -20.95 -30.77 -7.72
N VAL A 256 -20.06 -31.75 -7.87
CA VAL A 256 -19.79 -32.44 -9.14
C VAL A 256 -20.27 -33.87 -8.97
N ASP A 257 -21.33 -34.22 -9.68
CA ASP A 257 -21.89 -35.57 -9.65
C ASP A 257 -21.47 -36.37 -10.89
N TYR A 258 -21.18 -37.66 -10.66
CA TYR A 258 -21.02 -38.67 -11.70
C TYR A 258 -20.01 -38.29 -12.79
N LEU A 259 -18.75 -38.15 -12.38
CA LEU A 259 -17.61 -37.94 -13.28
C LEU A 259 -17.04 -39.30 -13.68
N GLU A 260 -17.17 -39.68 -14.96
CA GLU A 260 -16.72 -40.99 -15.46
C GLU A 260 -15.20 -41.15 -15.36
N ALA A 261 -14.72 -42.39 -15.46
CA ALA A 261 -13.28 -42.66 -15.41
C ALA A 261 -12.54 -41.96 -16.56
N ASN A 262 -11.46 -41.24 -16.24
CA ASN A 262 -10.69 -40.41 -17.18
C ASN A 262 -11.49 -39.29 -17.87
N GLU A 263 -12.69 -38.96 -17.38
CA GLU A 263 -13.44 -37.81 -17.88
C GLU A 263 -12.83 -36.51 -17.35
N GLU A 264 -12.74 -35.51 -18.23
CA GLU A 264 -12.26 -34.16 -17.93
C GLU A 264 -13.40 -33.17 -18.17
N ARG A 265 -13.60 -32.23 -17.23
CA ARG A 265 -14.63 -31.20 -17.31
C ARG A 265 -14.04 -29.84 -16.96
N ASN A 266 -14.69 -28.79 -17.47
CA ASN A 266 -14.28 -27.40 -17.27
C ASN A 266 -15.44 -26.57 -16.72
N MET A 267 -15.10 -25.65 -15.83
CA MET A 267 -15.99 -24.59 -15.34
C MET A 267 -15.37 -23.23 -15.68
N PHE A 268 -16.20 -22.30 -16.09
CA PHE A 268 -15.77 -20.97 -16.51
C PHE A 268 -16.32 -19.91 -15.56
N PHE A 269 -15.43 -19.06 -15.04
CA PHE A 269 -15.79 -17.98 -14.13
C PHE A 269 -15.40 -16.65 -14.77
N SER A 270 -16.37 -15.74 -14.87
CA SER A 270 -16.13 -14.36 -15.32
C SER A 270 -16.01 -13.45 -14.11
N PHE A 271 -14.81 -12.92 -13.90
CA PHE A 271 -14.54 -11.96 -12.84
C PHE A 271 -14.37 -10.56 -13.44
N LYS A 272 -15.09 -9.59 -12.90
CA LYS A 272 -14.83 -8.17 -13.12
C LYS A 272 -13.94 -7.65 -12.00
N THR A 273 -12.89 -6.95 -12.37
CA THR A 273 -11.98 -6.32 -11.42
C THR A 273 -12.54 -4.98 -10.93
N THR A 274 -12.35 -4.65 -9.65
CA THR A 274 -12.89 -3.40 -9.09
C THR A 274 -11.99 -2.20 -9.42
N PRO A 275 -12.55 -0.98 -9.64
CA PRO A 275 -11.75 0.22 -9.89
C PRO A 275 -10.78 0.58 -8.74
N GLU A 276 -11.10 0.20 -7.50
CA GLU A 276 -10.27 0.46 -6.31
C GLU A 276 -8.92 -0.28 -6.35
N MET A 277 -8.78 -1.28 -7.21
CA MET A 277 -7.54 -2.03 -7.46
C MET A 277 -6.37 -1.14 -7.94
N LEU A 278 -6.66 0.03 -8.53
CA LEU A 278 -5.65 0.96 -9.08
C LEU A 278 -4.66 1.53 -8.04
N LYS A 279 -4.96 1.42 -6.74
CA LYS A 279 -4.16 2.10 -5.71
C LYS A 279 -2.74 1.55 -5.55
N ASP A 280 -2.51 0.30 -5.97
CA ASP A 280 -1.20 -0.35 -5.95
C ASP A 280 -1.05 -1.26 -7.20
N THR A 281 -0.75 -0.69 -8.37
CA THR A 281 -0.54 -1.35 -9.70
C THR A 281 0.59 -2.41 -9.77
N SER A 282 1.12 -2.82 -8.62
CA SER A 282 2.15 -3.85 -8.48
C SER A 282 1.76 -4.94 -7.48
N ALA A 283 0.54 -4.90 -6.95
CA ALA A 283 0.04 -5.90 -6.03
C ALA A 283 -0.26 -7.22 -6.75
N VAL A 284 0.13 -8.33 -6.10
CA VAL A 284 -0.23 -9.70 -6.50
C VAL A 284 -1.50 -10.09 -5.75
N ILE A 285 -2.54 -10.45 -6.51
CA ILE A 285 -3.78 -11.02 -6.02
C ILE A 285 -3.86 -12.50 -6.34
N SER A 286 -4.65 -13.26 -5.60
CA SER A 286 -4.77 -14.70 -5.84
C SER A 286 -6.21 -15.20 -5.81
N ILE A 287 -6.45 -16.25 -6.60
CA ILE A 287 -7.63 -17.10 -6.51
C ILE A 287 -7.13 -18.50 -6.15
N ARG A 288 -7.72 -19.08 -5.11
CA ARG A 288 -7.39 -20.45 -4.67
C ARG A 288 -8.57 -21.36 -4.98
N SER A 289 -8.29 -22.54 -5.52
CA SER A 289 -9.30 -23.58 -5.66
C SER A 289 -8.86 -24.87 -4.97
N ILE A 290 -9.84 -25.54 -4.37
CA ILE A 290 -9.69 -26.83 -3.71
C ILE A 290 -10.65 -27.81 -4.39
N TYR A 291 -10.11 -28.88 -4.96
CA TYR A 291 -10.89 -29.94 -5.58
C TYR A 291 -10.83 -31.21 -4.75
N VAL A 292 -12.00 -31.71 -4.36
CA VAL A 292 -12.21 -32.96 -3.64
C VAL A 292 -12.79 -33.95 -4.64
N PRO A 293 -12.01 -34.91 -5.16
CA PRO A 293 -12.46 -35.83 -6.21
C PRO A 293 -13.53 -36.83 -5.75
N GLU A 294 -13.59 -37.11 -4.45
CA GLU A 294 -14.50 -38.11 -3.87
C GLU A 294 -15.14 -37.59 -2.59
N ARG A 295 -16.48 -37.58 -2.51
CA ARG A 295 -17.23 -37.24 -1.29
C ARG A 295 -16.92 -38.26 -0.20
N GLY A 296 -16.68 -37.79 1.03
CA GLY A 296 -16.35 -38.67 2.16
C GLY A 296 -14.86 -38.88 2.39
N ASN A 297 -14.01 -38.46 1.46
CA ASN A 297 -12.57 -38.62 1.52
C ASN A 297 -11.89 -37.28 1.81
N ASP A 298 -10.82 -37.31 2.62
CA ASP A 298 -10.00 -36.13 2.91
C ASP A 298 -8.98 -35.82 1.81
N SER A 299 -8.76 -36.75 0.86
CA SER A 299 -7.91 -36.52 -0.30
C SER A 299 -8.43 -35.36 -1.14
N HIS A 300 -7.60 -34.32 -1.32
CA HIS A 300 -7.96 -33.13 -2.09
C HIS A 300 -6.74 -32.53 -2.80
N LYS A 301 -6.99 -31.70 -3.82
CA LYS A 301 -5.99 -30.97 -4.59
C LYS A 301 -6.16 -29.47 -4.36
N VAL A 302 -5.07 -28.76 -4.10
CA VAL A 302 -5.09 -27.31 -3.84
C VAL A 302 -4.25 -26.60 -4.89
N LEU A 303 -4.87 -25.74 -5.69
CA LEU A 303 -4.19 -24.86 -6.61
C LEU A 303 -4.44 -23.40 -6.24
N THR A 304 -3.43 -22.55 -6.41
CA THR A 304 -3.56 -21.11 -6.21
C THR A 304 -3.00 -20.40 -7.43
N LYS A 305 -3.87 -19.72 -8.17
CA LYS A 305 -3.48 -18.86 -9.28
C LYS A 305 -3.18 -17.47 -8.73
N GLU A 306 -1.90 -17.13 -8.72
CA GLU A 306 -1.41 -15.80 -8.40
C GLU A 306 -1.34 -14.95 -9.68
N MET A 307 -1.92 -13.77 -9.63
CA MET A 307 -2.03 -12.84 -10.75
C MET A 307 -1.62 -11.45 -10.29
N GLU A 308 -1.05 -10.67 -11.18
CA GLU A 308 -0.64 -9.30 -10.90
C GLU A 308 -1.63 -8.33 -11.51
N ILE A 309 -1.90 -7.24 -10.79
CA ILE A 309 -2.64 -6.13 -11.38
C ILE A 309 -1.73 -5.48 -12.43
N VAL A 310 -2.19 -5.42 -13.67
CA VAL A 310 -1.43 -4.84 -14.78
C VAL A 310 -2.20 -3.67 -15.40
N THR A 311 -1.47 -2.69 -15.92
CA THR A 311 -2.02 -1.62 -16.77
C THR A 311 -1.92 -1.96 -18.25
N SER A 312 -1.00 -2.88 -18.59
CA SER A 312 -0.76 -3.41 -19.93
C SER A 312 -0.26 -4.85 -19.78
N HIS A 313 -0.65 -5.73 -20.69
CA HIS A 313 -0.19 -7.13 -20.68
C HIS A 313 1.24 -7.20 -21.22
N ASP A 314 2.21 -7.08 -20.31
CA ASP A 314 3.62 -7.39 -20.56
C ASP A 314 3.99 -8.69 -19.84
N PRO A 315 4.33 -9.77 -20.57
CA PRO A 315 4.74 -11.03 -19.98
C PRO A 315 6.12 -10.98 -19.29
N ASN A 316 6.96 -9.99 -19.62
CA ASN A 316 8.29 -9.78 -19.06
C ASN A 316 8.22 -8.73 -17.93
N LYS A 317 8.01 -9.19 -16.68
CA LYS A 317 7.66 -8.30 -15.57
C LYS A 317 8.32 -8.67 -14.24
N MET A 318 8.60 -7.67 -13.41
CA MET A 318 9.03 -7.82 -12.02
C MET A 318 8.00 -7.23 -11.06
N ALA A 319 7.68 -7.99 -10.00
CA ALA A 319 6.78 -7.57 -8.93
C ALA A 319 7.32 -7.87 -7.53
N VAL A 320 6.82 -7.10 -6.56
CA VAL A 320 7.05 -7.26 -5.12
C VAL A 320 5.71 -7.43 -4.44
N TYR A 321 5.57 -8.45 -3.59
CA TYR A 321 4.28 -8.78 -2.97
C TYR A 321 3.83 -7.71 -1.97
N ASP A 322 4.78 -7.12 -1.22
CA ASP A 322 4.50 -6.08 -0.25
C ASP A 322 4.94 -4.70 -0.79
N THR A 323 3.99 -3.93 -1.31
CA THR A 323 4.21 -2.55 -1.77
C THR A 323 4.26 -1.56 -0.60
N ARG A 324 3.59 -1.88 0.51
CA ARG A 324 3.46 -1.06 1.72
C ARG A 324 4.08 -1.74 2.93
N LEU A 325 5.14 -1.15 3.46
CA LEU A 325 5.95 -1.76 4.52
C LEU A 325 5.77 -1.05 5.85
N ASN A 326 5.36 -1.77 6.89
CA ASN A 326 5.38 -1.23 8.25
C ASN A 326 6.79 -1.29 8.82
N TYR A 327 7.42 -0.13 9.00
CA TYR A 327 8.82 -0.04 9.43
C TYR A 327 9.12 -0.77 10.76
N ARG A 328 8.17 -0.84 11.71
CA ARG A 328 8.36 -1.52 13.00
C ARG A 328 8.46 -3.04 12.87
N LEU A 329 7.62 -3.62 12.01
CA LEU A 329 7.49 -5.07 11.84
C LEU A 329 8.35 -5.63 10.70
N VAL A 330 8.86 -4.76 9.83
CA VAL A 330 9.54 -5.17 8.59
C VAL A 330 10.76 -6.05 8.85
N ARG A 331 11.45 -5.86 9.99
CA ARG A 331 12.64 -6.64 10.38
C ARG A 331 12.36 -8.13 10.57
N PHE A 332 11.13 -8.49 10.90
CA PHE A 332 10.71 -9.87 11.10
C PHE A 332 10.10 -10.50 9.83
N LYS A 333 9.98 -9.72 8.76
CA LYS A 333 9.40 -10.15 7.49
C LYS A 333 10.48 -10.42 6.45
N ARG A 334 10.14 -11.28 5.49
CA ARG A 334 10.91 -11.48 4.26
C ARG A 334 10.14 -10.86 3.12
N LEU A 335 10.77 -9.96 2.37
CA LEU A 335 10.19 -9.41 1.16
C LEU A 335 10.22 -10.47 0.06
N LYS A 336 9.06 -10.73 -0.54
CA LYS A 336 8.89 -11.68 -1.64
C LYS A 336 8.83 -10.95 -2.97
N TYR A 337 9.51 -11.51 -3.95
CA TYR A 337 9.60 -11.00 -5.31
C TYR A 337 9.25 -12.11 -6.30
N LYS A 338 8.70 -11.71 -7.44
CA LYS A 338 8.45 -12.59 -8.59
C LYS A 338 8.95 -11.87 -9.84
N VAL A 339 9.77 -12.58 -10.62
CA VAL A 339 10.22 -12.16 -11.94
C VAL A 339 9.60 -13.12 -12.94
N ARG A 340 8.92 -12.59 -13.95
CA ARG A 340 8.29 -13.33 -15.05
C ARG A 340 9.01 -12.98 -16.34
N PHE A 341 9.13 -13.95 -17.22
CA PHE A 341 9.72 -13.79 -18.54
C PHE A 341 8.99 -14.68 -19.56
N GLN A 342 9.06 -14.32 -20.84
CA GLN A 342 8.50 -15.11 -21.93
C GLN A 342 9.47 -15.15 -23.10
N ASN A 343 9.63 -16.34 -23.70
CA ASN A 343 10.40 -16.49 -24.92
C ASN A 343 9.50 -16.23 -26.14
N ASP A 344 9.67 -15.07 -26.77
CA ASP A 344 8.92 -14.68 -27.97
C ASP A 344 9.61 -15.09 -29.28
N GLY A 345 10.71 -15.85 -29.21
CA GLY A 345 11.48 -16.29 -30.37
C GLY A 345 10.81 -17.38 -31.22
N GLU A 346 11.41 -17.67 -32.36
CA GLU A 346 11.01 -18.77 -33.26
C GLU A 346 11.56 -20.14 -32.82
N GLY A 347 12.46 -20.17 -31.85
CA GLY A 347 13.11 -21.38 -31.34
C GLY A 347 13.20 -21.43 -29.81
N PRO A 348 13.55 -22.59 -29.25
CA PRO A 348 13.60 -22.80 -27.81
C PRO A 348 14.84 -22.14 -27.20
N ALA A 349 14.66 -21.54 -26.02
CA ALA A 349 15.77 -20.99 -25.23
C ALA A 349 16.36 -22.07 -24.32
N ARG A 350 17.70 -22.13 -24.26
CA ARG A 350 18.43 -23.12 -23.43
C ARG A 350 19.12 -22.52 -22.22
N LEU A 351 19.47 -21.24 -22.31
CA LEU A 351 20.07 -20.45 -21.26
C LEU A 351 19.24 -19.18 -21.04
N ILE A 352 18.77 -18.96 -19.82
CA ILE A 352 18.05 -17.74 -19.45
C ILE A 352 18.75 -17.12 -18.26
N LYS A 353 19.16 -15.86 -18.38
CA LYS A 353 19.78 -15.10 -17.28
C LYS A 353 18.86 -13.96 -16.86
N LEU A 354 18.59 -13.88 -15.56
CA LEU A 354 17.80 -12.83 -14.94
C LEU A 354 18.71 -12.04 -13.99
N ASN A 355 19.19 -10.89 -14.44
CA ASN A 355 20.01 -10.00 -13.63
C ASN A 355 19.10 -9.02 -12.89
N VAL A 356 18.89 -9.26 -11.59
CA VAL A 356 17.92 -8.53 -10.77
C VAL A 356 18.63 -7.52 -9.87
N ASP A 357 18.25 -6.26 -9.95
CA ASP A 357 18.76 -5.19 -9.08
C ASP A 357 18.25 -5.38 -7.65
N ILE A 358 19.14 -5.51 -6.67
CA ILE A 358 18.74 -5.68 -5.26
C ILE A 358 18.94 -4.36 -4.50
N PRO A 359 17.87 -3.80 -3.90
CA PRO A 359 17.99 -2.62 -3.05
C PRO A 359 18.97 -2.82 -1.89
N GLU A 360 19.80 -1.81 -1.58
CA GLU A 360 20.78 -1.84 -0.47
C GLU A 360 20.20 -2.24 0.89
N MET A 361 18.91 -1.99 1.13
CA MET A 361 18.24 -2.32 2.39
C MET A 361 18.01 -3.82 2.61
N LEU A 362 18.21 -4.64 1.58
CA LEU A 362 18.01 -6.08 1.61
C LEU A 362 19.32 -6.83 1.76
N ASP A 363 19.30 -7.87 2.58
CA ASP A 363 20.43 -8.76 2.74
C ASP A 363 20.38 -9.86 1.68
N LYS A 364 21.26 -9.75 0.68
CA LYS A 364 21.40 -10.71 -0.43
C LYS A 364 21.82 -12.10 0.04
N SER A 365 22.60 -12.20 1.12
CA SER A 365 23.04 -13.51 1.66
C SER A 365 21.86 -14.32 2.20
N SER A 366 20.78 -13.63 2.57
CA SER A 366 19.57 -14.25 3.10
C SER A 366 18.62 -14.80 2.02
N LEU A 367 19.04 -14.83 0.76
CA LEU A 367 18.24 -15.27 -0.38
C LEU A 367 17.63 -16.66 -0.14
N LYS A 368 16.33 -16.78 -0.45
CA LYS A 368 15.67 -18.07 -0.60
C LYS A 368 14.83 -18.07 -1.86
N VAL A 369 15.13 -18.98 -2.78
CA VAL A 369 14.25 -19.28 -3.91
C VAL A 369 13.05 -20.06 -3.35
N LEU A 370 11.85 -19.61 -3.68
CA LEU A 370 10.61 -20.18 -3.17
C LEU A 370 9.98 -21.13 -4.17
N ASP A 371 10.04 -20.78 -5.44
CA ASP A 371 9.32 -21.44 -6.54
C ASP A 371 9.90 -20.92 -7.87
N MET A 372 9.89 -21.74 -8.91
CA MET A 372 10.43 -21.38 -10.22
C MET A 372 9.81 -22.21 -11.33
N TYR A 373 9.74 -21.66 -12.53
CA TYR A 373 9.40 -22.39 -13.74
C TYR A 373 10.30 -21.93 -14.90
N PRO A 374 10.88 -22.85 -15.70
CA PRO A 374 10.78 -24.31 -15.61
C PRO A 374 11.33 -24.89 -14.30
N GLU A 375 10.64 -25.89 -13.75
CA GLU A 375 11.07 -26.52 -12.50
C GLU A 375 12.40 -27.26 -12.71
N CYS A 376 13.40 -26.90 -11.92
CA CYS A 376 14.71 -27.54 -11.96
C CYS A 376 15.43 -27.46 -10.60
N PRO A 377 16.35 -28.41 -10.31
CA PRO A 377 17.18 -28.35 -9.11
C PRO A 377 18.17 -27.18 -9.16
N ILE A 378 18.66 -26.77 -7.98
CA ILE A 378 19.75 -25.79 -7.88
C ILE A 378 21.04 -26.43 -8.42
N CYS A 379 21.81 -25.68 -9.22
CA CYS A 379 23.06 -26.19 -9.78
C CYS A 379 24.09 -26.50 -8.68
N PRO A 380 24.84 -27.61 -8.78
CA PRO A 380 26.03 -27.83 -7.95
C PRO A 380 27.18 -26.92 -8.41
N GLU A 381 28.29 -26.90 -7.67
CA GLU A 381 29.48 -26.11 -8.01
C GLU A 381 30.18 -26.60 -9.30
N GLU A 382 29.96 -27.86 -9.67
CA GLU A 382 30.51 -28.49 -10.87
C GLU A 382 29.62 -28.29 -12.11
N GLU A 383 30.22 -28.41 -13.30
CA GLU A 383 29.49 -28.27 -14.55
C GLU A 383 28.56 -29.47 -14.79
N VAL A 384 27.25 -29.20 -14.90
CA VAL A 384 26.23 -30.23 -15.08
C VAL A 384 25.64 -30.21 -16.49
N ARG A 385 25.26 -31.40 -16.96
CA ARG A 385 24.60 -31.61 -18.27
C ARG A 385 23.06 -31.63 -18.18
N TYR A 386 22.51 -31.57 -16.98
CA TYR A 386 21.07 -31.52 -16.75
C TYR A 386 20.59 -30.08 -16.48
N SER A 387 19.28 -29.86 -16.54
CA SER A 387 18.64 -28.57 -16.29
C SER A 387 18.80 -28.15 -14.84
N CYS A 388 19.33 -26.95 -14.58
CA CYS A 388 19.47 -26.44 -13.22
C CYS A 388 19.42 -24.91 -13.13
N LEU A 389 19.14 -24.40 -11.93
CA LEU A 389 19.17 -22.98 -11.61
C LEU A 389 20.47 -22.62 -10.87
N ASP A 390 21.30 -21.80 -11.49
CA ASP A 390 22.49 -21.21 -10.87
C ASP A 390 22.16 -19.81 -10.34
N THR A 391 22.77 -19.41 -9.23
CA THR A 391 22.50 -18.11 -8.60
C THR A 391 23.80 -17.43 -8.22
N ILE A 392 24.10 -16.31 -8.89
CA ILE A 392 25.32 -15.53 -8.67
C ILE A 392 24.97 -14.23 -7.95
N ILE A 393 25.53 -14.04 -6.76
CA ILE A 393 25.33 -12.81 -5.96
C ILE A 393 26.44 -11.81 -6.32
N LEU A 394 26.05 -10.68 -6.92
CA LEU A 394 26.93 -9.57 -7.26
C LEU A 394 26.80 -8.43 -6.22
N LYS A 395 27.55 -7.34 -6.43
CA LYS A 395 27.56 -6.19 -5.52
C LYS A 395 26.19 -5.51 -5.40
N ASP A 396 25.49 -5.28 -6.50
CA ASP A 396 24.18 -4.60 -6.49
C ASP A 396 23.05 -5.44 -7.13
N GLN A 397 23.37 -6.67 -7.54
CA GLN A 397 22.46 -7.54 -8.29
C GLN A 397 22.52 -9.00 -7.81
N ILE A 398 21.48 -9.76 -8.09
CA ILE A 398 21.48 -11.22 -8.07
C ILE A 398 21.17 -11.70 -9.48
N SER A 399 22.00 -12.58 -10.03
CA SER A 399 21.82 -13.18 -11.34
C SER A 399 21.30 -14.61 -11.18
N PHE A 400 20.05 -14.86 -11.58
CA PHE A 400 19.50 -16.21 -11.67
C PHE A 400 19.72 -16.75 -13.09
N GLN A 401 20.35 -17.91 -13.24
CA GLN A 401 20.66 -18.48 -14.54
C GLN A 401 20.07 -19.88 -14.67
N PHE A 402 19.05 -20.03 -15.51
CA PHE A 402 18.55 -21.33 -15.91
C PHE A 402 19.48 -21.89 -16.99
N LYS A 403 20.16 -23.00 -16.69
CA LYS A 403 21.08 -23.68 -17.62
C LYS A 403 20.45 -24.96 -18.14
N ASN A 404 20.72 -25.29 -19.40
CA ASN A 404 20.30 -26.52 -20.08
C ASN A 404 18.79 -26.77 -20.09
N ILE A 405 17.98 -25.72 -19.96
CA ILE A 405 16.52 -25.84 -20.01
C ILE A 405 16.02 -25.94 -21.44
N TYR A 406 14.74 -26.25 -21.58
CA TYR A 406 14.01 -26.14 -22.84
C TYR A 406 12.78 -25.27 -22.58
N LEU A 407 12.84 -24.00 -22.99
CA LEU A 407 11.69 -23.11 -22.97
C LEU A 407 11.28 -22.81 -24.40
N PRO A 408 10.15 -23.35 -24.90
CA PRO A 408 9.72 -23.16 -26.28
C PRO A 408 9.49 -21.68 -26.61
N GLY A 409 9.72 -21.33 -27.87
CA GLY A 409 9.44 -19.98 -28.37
C GLY A 409 7.97 -19.82 -28.76
N THR A 410 7.40 -18.62 -28.53
CA THR A 410 6.00 -18.32 -28.87
C THR A 410 5.72 -18.40 -30.36
N ALA A 411 6.71 -18.12 -31.22
CA ALA A 411 6.58 -18.25 -32.67
C ALA A 411 7.02 -19.63 -33.21
N GLN A 412 7.38 -20.56 -32.33
CA GLN A 412 7.83 -21.90 -32.72
C GLN A 412 6.65 -22.75 -33.22
N LYS A 413 6.86 -23.48 -34.32
CA LYS A 413 5.85 -24.41 -34.86
C LYS A 413 5.54 -25.53 -33.86
N GLY A 414 4.25 -25.84 -33.68
CA GLY A 414 3.77 -26.90 -32.77
C GLY A 414 3.61 -26.48 -31.31
N VAL A 415 3.80 -25.19 -30.98
CA VAL A 415 3.53 -24.65 -29.65
C VAL A 415 2.12 -24.06 -29.63
N HIS A 416 1.18 -24.80 -29.04
CA HIS A 416 -0.22 -24.41 -28.92
C HIS A 416 -0.50 -23.72 -27.58
N ASP A 417 0.14 -24.19 -26.50
CA ASP A 417 0.07 -23.58 -25.18
C ASP A 417 1.09 -22.44 -25.03
N LYS A 418 0.61 -21.20 -25.17
CA LYS A 418 1.44 -20.00 -24.98
C LYS A 418 1.95 -19.86 -23.54
N ASP A 419 1.27 -20.41 -22.52
CA ASP A 419 1.76 -20.35 -21.15
C ASP A 419 3.01 -21.21 -20.95
N SER A 420 3.22 -22.25 -21.76
CA SER A 420 4.44 -23.07 -21.75
C SER A 420 5.69 -22.33 -22.23
N THR A 421 5.54 -21.17 -22.87
CA THR A 421 6.65 -20.30 -23.31
C THR A 421 7.09 -19.29 -22.25
N LYS A 422 6.34 -19.24 -21.14
CA LYS A 422 6.58 -18.32 -20.02
C LYS A 422 7.35 -19.03 -18.93
N GLY A 423 8.17 -18.27 -18.21
CA GLY A 423 8.90 -18.72 -17.04
C GLY A 423 8.81 -17.71 -15.91
N PHE A 424 9.19 -18.15 -14.71
CA PHE A 424 9.30 -17.25 -13.57
C PHE A 424 10.32 -17.73 -12.54
N VAL A 425 10.77 -16.80 -11.70
CA VAL A 425 11.47 -17.08 -10.44
C VAL A 425 10.80 -16.31 -9.32
N LYS A 426 10.39 -17.02 -8.27
CA LYS A 426 9.95 -16.42 -7.00
C LYS A 426 11.04 -16.58 -5.97
N TYR A 427 11.38 -15.49 -5.30
CA TYR A 427 12.40 -15.51 -4.26
C TYR A 427 12.04 -14.56 -3.12
N SER A 428 12.73 -14.71 -2.00
CA SER A 428 12.56 -13.85 -0.84
C SER A 428 13.89 -13.42 -0.24
N LEU A 429 13.90 -12.23 0.36
CA LEU A 429 15.05 -11.62 1.03
C LEU A 429 14.64 -11.04 2.38
N LYS A 430 15.52 -11.12 3.39
CA LYS A 430 15.38 -10.38 4.65
C LYS A 430 15.90 -8.95 4.48
N PHE A 431 15.44 -8.07 5.35
CA PHE A 431 16.08 -6.76 5.52
C PHE A 431 17.44 -6.95 6.18
N GLY A 432 18.41 -6.14 5.74
CA GLY A 432 19.70 -6.03 6.42
C GLY A 432 19.55 -5.43 7.82
N ASN A 433 20.63 -5.47 8.60
CA ASN A 433 20.62 -4.90 9.96
C ASN A 433 20.48 -3.37 9.94
N ASP A 434 21.16 -2.71 9.00
CA ASP A 434 21.03 -1.28 8.78
C ASP A 434 20.21 -0.99 7.52
N PHE A 435 19.04 -0.39 7.72
CA PHE A 435 18.23 0.14 6.63
C PHE A 435 17.46 1.37 7.07
N HIS A 436 17.22 2.23 6.09
CA HIS A 436 16.51 3.49 6.28
C HIS A 436 15.15 3.43 5.60
N LYS A 437 14.26 4.35 6.03
CA LYS A 437 12.91 4.50 5.50
C LYS A 437 12.91 5.13 4.08
N LYS A 438 13.59 4.49 3.14
CA LYS A 438 13.69 4.86 1.71
C LYS A 438 12.76 3.97 0.88
N LYS A 439 12.36 4.44 -0.30
CA LYS A 439 11.66 3.58 -1.27
C LYS A 439 12.65 2.54 -1.81
N SER A 440 12.27 1.27 -1.85
CA SER A 440 13.04 0.25 -2.58
C SER A 440 12.62 0.30 -4.04
N LYS A 441 13.58 0.27 -4.95
CA LYS A 441 13.34 0.13 -6.39
C LYS A 441 14.16 -1.04 -6.90
N SER A 442 13.57 -1.84 -7.76
CA SER A 442 14.21 -3.00 -8.35
C SER A 442 13.72 -3.20 -9.78
N LYS A 443 14.61 -3.66 -10.65
CA LYS A 443 14.36 -3.98 -12.05
C LYS A 443 15.09 -5.29 -12.38
N THR A 444 14.67 -5.94 -13.45
CA THR A 444 15.37 -7.12 -13.98
C THR A 444 15.76 -6.90 -15.43
N ALA A 445 16.97 -7.34 -15.78
CA ALA A 445 17.37 -7.55 -17.17
C ALA A 445 17.30 -9.05 -17.49
N ILE A 446 16.47 -9.41 -18.46
CA ILE A 446 16.21 -10.77 -18.93
C ILE A 446 17.02 -11.01 -20.19
N ILE A 447 17.84 -12.05 -20.22
CA ILE A 447 18.69 -12.39 -21.37
C ILE A 447 18.40 -13.83 -21.77
N PHE A 448 18.00 -14.02 -23.03
CA PHE A 448 17.81 -15.33 -23.64
C PHE A 448 19.03 -15.68 -24.49
N ASP A 449 19.72 -16.77 -24.14
CA ASP A 449 20.92 -17.28 -24.79
C ASP A 449 21.99 -16.20 -25.04
N LYS A 450 22.06 -15.67 -26.27
CA LYS A 450 23.01 -14.63 -26.71
C LYS A 450 22.32 -13.35 -27.22
N ASN A 451 21.03 -13.19 -26.93
CA ASN A 451 20.24 -12.04 -27.35
C ASN A 451 20.48 -10.82 -26.46
N GLU A 452 20.07 -9.65 -26.94
CA GLU A 452 20.11 -8.42 -26.15
C GLU A 452 19.19 -8.50 -24.91
N PRO A 453 19.57 -7.84 -23.80
CA PRO A 453 18.78 -7.85 -22.58
C PRO A 453 17.45 -7.12 -22.73
N ILE A 454 16.36 -7.79 -22.37
CA ILE A 454 15.02 -7.20 -22.23
C ILE A 454 14.88 -6.66 -20.82
N ILE A 455 14.58 -5.37 -20.67
CA ILE A 455 14.47 -4.70 -19.37
C ILE A 455 13.01 -4.67 -18.92
N THR A 456 12.73 -5.17 -17.71
CA THR A 456 11.39 -5.17 -17.14
C THR A 456 10.96 -3.79 -16.61
N ASN A 457 9.70 -3.68 -16.19
CA ASN A 457 9.20 -2.60 -15.35
C ASN A 457 10.01 -2.43 -14.04
N THR A 458 9.77 -1.31 -13.35
CA THR A 458 10.37 -1.03 -12.03
C THR A 458 9.42 -1.38 -10.91
N SER A 459 9.77 -2.40 -10.12
CA SER A 459 9.06 -2.74 -8.90
C SER A 459 9.47 -1.81 -7.75
N THR A 460 8.50 -1.23 -7.04
CA THR A 460 8.75 -0.26 -5.95
C THR A 460 7.98 -0.60 -4.70
N SER A 461 8.66 -0.71 -3.55
CA SER A 461 8.01 -0.73 -2.23
C SER A 461 8.29 0.55 -1.46
N ARG A 462 7.35 0.94 -0.61
CA ARG A 462 7.46 2.13 0.24
C ARG A 462 7.03 1.81 1.66
N PHE A 463 7.68 2.47 2.61
CA PHE A 463 7.25 2.38 4.00
C PHE A 463 5.96 3.16 4.24
N SER A 464 5.05 2.56 4.98
CA SER A 464 3.84 3.22 5.47
C SER A 464 4.20 4.36 6.43
N PRO A 465 3.45 5.47 6.40
CA PRO A 465 3.57 6.50 7.42
C PRO A 465 3.27 5.87 8.77
N GLY A 466 4.06 6.24 9.77
CA GLY A 466 3.86 5.87 11.17
C GLY A 466 4.04 7.13 11.99
N ILE A 467 3.45 7.18 13.17
CA ILE A 467 3.50 8.34 14.06
C ILE A 467 4.50 8.05 15.19
N SER A 468 5.28 9.05 15.54
CA SER A 468 6.11 9.13 16.72
C SER A 468 5.59 10.27 17.58
N ILE A 469 5.31 9.95 18.84
CA ILE A 469 4.89 10.90 19.86
C ILE A 469 6.11 11.16 20.73
N GLY A 470 6.35 12.42 21.10
CA GLY A 470 7.43 12.76 22.00
C GLY A 470 6.99 13.72 23.09
N VAL A 471 7.66 13.64 24.24
CA VAL A 471 7.50 14.58 25.35
C VAL A 471 8.68 15.54 25.34
N LYS A 472 8.42 16.82 25.51
CA LYS A 472 9.40 17.91 25.52
C LYS A 472 9.24 18.70 26.80
N SER A 473 10.34 19.06 27.44
CA SER A 473 10.33 19.97 28.58
C SER A 473 11.61 20.79 28.61
N GLY A 474 11.52 22.01 29.13
CA GLY A 474 12.65 22.93 29.10
C GLY A 474 12.42 24.21 29.89
N TYR A 475 13.39 25.10 29.74
CA TYR A 475 13.44 26.42 30.34
C TYR A 475 13.56 27.47 29.23
N ASN A 476 12.79 28.56 29.34
CA ASN A 476 12.85 29.70 28.43
C ASN A 476 13.65 30.83 29.09
N SER A 477 14.64 31.32 28.37
CA SER A 477 15.47 32.46 28.75
C SER A 477 15.11 33.67 27.90
N TYR A 478 14.82 34.79 28.58
CA TYR A 478 14.48 36.07 27.99
C TYR A 478 15.69 36.99 28.15
N LEU A 479 16.27 37.44 27.03
CA LEU A 479 17.54 38.19 27.05
C LEU A 479 17.42 39.58 27.68
N ASP A 480 16.23 40.19 27.59
CA ASP A 480 16.00 41.59 27.99
C ASP A 480 15.23 41.74 29.32
N VAL A 481 14.84 40.63 29.95
CA VAL A 481 14.02 40.63 31.17
C VAL A 481 14.85 40.11 32.34
N LYS A 482 15.07 40.95 33.36
CA LYS A 482 15.78 40.58 34.58
C LYS A 482 14.91 39.69 35.47
N ASP A 483 15.54 38.76 36.19
CA ASP A 483 14.90 37.84 37.14
C ASP A 483 13.69 37.05 36.59
N SER A 484 13.75 36.69 35.31
CA SER A 484 12.73 35.87 34.65
C SER A 484 12.93 34.37 34.92
N LYS A 485 11.86 33.70 35.38
CA LYS A 485 11.77 32.23 35.46
C LYS A 485 10.68 31.75 34.53
N SER A 486 11.03 30.95 33.52
CA SER A 486 10.03 30.35 32.63
C SER A 486 10.33 28.91 32.31
N TYR A 487 9.35 28.05 32.55
CA TYR A 487 9.43 26.61 32.31
C TYR A 487 8.33 26.17 31.37
N PHE A 488 8.57 25.12 30.60
CA PHE A 488 7.53 24.55 29.75
C PHE A 488 7.57 23.03 29.71
N VAL A 489 6.40 22.46 29.45
CA VAL A 489 6.21 21.03 29.17
C VAL A 489 5.29 20.93 27.96
N GLY A 490 5.57 20.00 27.05
CA GLY A 490 4.79 19.84 25.85
C GLY A 490 4.87 18.46 25.23
N ALA A 491 3.97 18.24 24.28
CA ALA A 491 3.91 17.07 23.45
C ALA A 491 4.28 17.43 22.01
N THR A 492 4.90 16.47 21.32
CA THR A 492 5.29 16.60 19.92
C THR A 492 4.76 15.40 19.15
N ILE A 493 4.37 15.64 17.90
CA ILE A 493 3.94 14.58 16.98
C ILE A 493 4.73 14.72 15.68
N SER A 494 5.32 13.61 15.22
CA SER A 494 6.15 13.59 14.01
C SER A 494 6.11 12.21 13.33
N PRO A 495 6.48 12.09 12.04
CA PRO A 495 6.55 10.80 11.38
C PRO A 495 7.67 9.90 11.95
N TYR A 496 7.31 8.66 12.28
CA TYR A 496 8.18 7.65 12.89
C TYR A 496 9.41 7.32 12.03
N LYS A 497 10.58 7.46 12.66
CA LYS A 497 11.94 7.16 12.14
C LYS A 497 12.22 7.69 10.73
N SER A 498 11.91 8.97 10.53
CA SER A 498 12.19 9.66 9.27
C SER A 498 13.69 9.71 8.95
N TYR A 499 14.05 9.60 7.68
CA TYR A 499 15.45 9.49 7.27
C TYR A 499 16.23 10.82 7.34
N LYS A 500 15.81 11.82 6.54
CA LYS A 500 16.45 13.14 6.48
C LYS A 500 15.48 14.25 6.87
N LYS A 501 14.43 14.47 6.08
CA LYS A 501 13.44 15.53 6.31
C LYS A 501 12.14 14.98 6.86
N TYR A 502 11.51 15.71 7.77
CA TYR A 502 10.18 15.40 8.28
C TYR A 502 9.48 16.66 8.83
N LEU A 503 8.17 16.56 8.99
CA LEU A 503 7.36 17.60 9.61
C LEU A 503 7.08 17.24 11.07
N GLN A 504 6.97 18.23 11.93
CA GLN A 504 6.67 18.03 13.34
C GLN A 504 5.70 19.11 13.82
N ALA A 505 4.66 18.72 14.55
CA ALA A 505 3.80 19.64 15.27
C ALA A 505 4.06 19.52 16.78
N GLU A 506 3.89 20.62 17.51
CA GLU A 506 4.15 20.71 18.95
C GLU A 506 3.04 21.48 19.63
N ILE A 507 2.73 21.08 20.85
CA ILE A 507 1.91 21.86 21.78
C ILE A 507 2.64 21.89 23.11
N MET A 508 2.79 23.05 23.71
CA MET A 508 3.50 23.26 24.96
C MET A 508 2.66 24.14 25.87
N ILE A 509 2.76 23.90 27.17
CA ILE A 509 2.22 24.75 28.22
C ILE A 509 3.43 25.30 28.96
N SER A 510 3.49 26.62 29.13
CA SER A 510 4.60 27.29 29.78
C SER A 510 4.12 28.22 30.88
N THR A 511 4.86 28.26 31.98
CA THR A 511 4.73 29.31 33.00
C THR A 511 5.85 30.33 32.82
N HIS A 512 5.58 31.60 33.11
CA HIS A 512 6.56 32.67 33.04
C HIS A 512 6.33 33.65 34.18
N GLU A 513 7.28 33.71 35.09
CA GLU A 513 7.33 34.64 36.22
C GLU A 513 8.44 35.66 35.96
N PHE A 514 8.16 36.95 36.14
CA PHE A 514 9.17 38.01 36.06
C PHE A 514 8.78 39.23 36.88
N GLY A 515 9.79 39.97 37.34
CA GLY A 515 9.62 41.25 38.01
C GLY A 515 9.80 42.43 37.05
N ASP A 516 9.04 43.50 37.26
CA ASP A 516 9.24 44.80 36.62
C ASP A 516 9.36 45.89 37.71
N PHE A 517 10.18 46.91 37.46
CA PHE A 517 10.41 48.02 38.38
C PHE A 517 10.24 49.35 37.66
N LYS A 518 9.38 50.19 38.20
CA LYS A 518 9.16 51.56 37.70
C LYS A 518 9.37 52.55 38.84
N SER A 519 10.08 53.62 38.53
CA SER A 519 10.21 54.77 39.43
C SER A 519 9.73 56.02 38.71
N SER A 520 8.89 56.79 39.38
CA SER A 520 8.42 58.10 38.90
C SER A 520 8.49 59.13 40.01
N SER A 521 8.64 60.39 39.63
CA SER A 521 8.63 61.51 40.57
C SER A 521 7.62 62.57 40.15
N GLU A 522 6.84 63.08 41.09
CA GLU A 522 5.86 64.14 40.85
C GLU A 522 6.05 65.26 41.87
N GLN A 523 6.13 66.51 41.39
CA GLN A 523 6.16 67.67 42.27
C GLN A 523 4.75 68.03 42.69
N LEU A 524 4.54 68.11 44.01
CA LEU A 524 3.28 68.47 44.63
C LEU A 524 3.33 69.93 45.09
N GLY A 525 2.17 70.59 45.02
CA GLY A 525 1.97 71.93 45.59
C GLY A 525 2.03 71.93 47.13
N PRO A 526 1.54 72.98 47.80
CA PRO A 526 1.63 73.06 49.25
C PRO A 526 0.87 71.90 49.91
N VAL A 527 1.56 71.17 50.78
CA VAL A 527 1.03 70.00 51.50
C VAL A 527 0.81 70.38 52.95
N ILE A 528 -0.42 70.15 53.44
CA ILE A 528 -0.82 70.43 54.82
C ILE A 528 -0.65 69.16 55.64
N LEU A 529 0.19 69.21 56.67
CA LEU A 529 0.33 68.14 57.67
C LEU A 529 -0.60 68.39 58.86
N ASP A 530 -0.90 67.33 59.62
CA ASP A 530 -1.74 67.44 60.82
C ASP A 530 -1.14 68.45 61.82
N GLN A 531 -1.96 69.39 62.29
CA GLN A 531 -1.62 70.55 63.14
C GLN A 531 -0.92 71.75 62.44
N ASP A 532 -1.55 72.32 61.39
CA ASP A 532 -1.23 73.64 60.79
C ASP A 532 0.21 73.83 60.24
N VAL A 533 0.97 72.74 60.03
CA VAL A 533 2.28 72.80 59.37
C VAL A 533 2.08 72.74 57.85
N ILE A 534 2.37 73.85 57.16
CA ILE A 534 2.30 73.96 55.71
C ILE A 534 3.70 73.78 55.13
N ILE A 535 3.87 72.75 54.30
CA ILE A 535 5.07 72.56 53.48
C ILE A 535 4.80 73.20 52.12
N ASP A 536 5.61 74.19 51.74
CA ASP A 536 5.37 75.07 50.58
C ASP A 536 5.40 74.32 49.23
N SER A 537 6.31 73.34 49.08
CA SER A 537 6.25 72.33 48.04
C SER A 537 6.91 71.03 48.48
N ALA A 538 6.41 69.91 47.97
CA ALA A 538 6.94 68.58 48.21
C ALA A 538 7.17 67.86 46.88
N ILE A 539 8.04 66.85 46.88
CA ILE A 539 8.19 65.93 45.76
C ILE A 539 7.86 64.53 46.24
N ARG A 540 7.01 63.82 45.49
CA ARG A 540 6.67 62.42 45.70
C ARG A 540 7.51 61.55 44.78
N PHE A 541 8.19 60.56 45.32
CA PHE A 541 8.82 59.49 44.56
C PHE A 541 8.00 58.21 44.75
N ASP A 542 7.50 57.68 43.65
CA ASP A 542 6.76 56.43 43.59
C ASP A 542 7.70 55.35 43.06
N GLU A 543 7.92 54.31 43.86
CA GLU A 543 8.63 53.09 43.46
C GLU A 543 7.62 51.94 43.37
N THR A 544 7.31 51.51 42.15
CA THR A 544 6.41 50.39 41.88
C THR A 544 7.21 49.15 41.52
N ASN A 545 7.13 48.13 42.37
CA ASN A 545 7.55 46.76 42.06
C ASN A 545 6.34 45.96 41.57
N SER A 546 6.46 45.33 40.41
CA SER A 546 5.43 44.48 39.82
C SER A 546 5.93 43.05 39.70
N GLU A 547 5.26 42.09 40.34
CA GLU A 547 5.46 40.66 40.11
C GLU A 547 4.38 40.14 39.16
N ILE A 548 4.81 39.59 38.02
CA ILE A 548 3.92 39.15 36.95
C ILE A 548 4.08 37.64 36.75
N THR A 549 2.98 36.90 36.84
CA THR A 549 2.91 35.46 36.58
C THR A 549 1.99 35.18 35.39
N LYS A 550 2.55 34.56 34.35
CA LYS A 550 1.85 34.21 33.12
C LYS A 550 1.78 32.70 32.90
N LEU A 551 0.63 32.24 32.41
CA LEU A 551 0.43 30.90 31.89
C LEU A 551 0.13 30.98 30.38
N ASN A 552 1.00 30.40 29.55
CA ASN A 552 0.86 30.43 28.11
C ASN A 552 0.68 29.03 27.53
N ILE A 553 -0.09 28.95 26.44
CA ILE A 553 -0.15 27.77 25.58
C ILE A 553 0.55 28.10 24.27
N ASP A 554 1.63 27.38 23.97
CA ASP A 554 2.37 27.51 22.73
C ASP A 554 1.99 26.39 21.75
N VAL A 555 1.68 26.76 20.52
CA VAL A 555 1.32 25.84 19.44
C VAL A 555 2.28 26.04 18.27
N VAL A 556 2.93 24.95 17.87
CA VAL A 556 3.68 24.86 16.62
C VAL A 556 2.87 23.96 15.68
N PRO A 557 2.03 24.54 14.79
CA PRO A 557 1.14 23.75 13.94
C PRO A 557 1.92 22.87 12.96
N ILE A 558 3.04 23.39 12.45
CA ILE A 558 3.93 22.67 11.54
C ILE A 558 5.34 23.25 11.64
N SER A 559 6.33 22.38 11.79
CA SER A 559 7.75 22.73 11.70
C SER A 559 8.46 21.80 10.74
N PHE A 560 9.38 22.36 9.96
CA PHE A 560 10.26 21.58 9.10
C PHE A 560 11.48 21.15 9.90
N ARG A 561 11.76 19.84 9.89
CA ARG A 561 12.89 19.24 10.59
C ARG A 561 13.81 18.55 9.61
N TYR A 562 15.11 18.76 9.76
CA TYR A 562 16.15 18.14 8.95
C TYR A 562 17.19 17.45 9.83
N ASN A 563 17.45 16.18 9.54
CA ASN A 563 18.44 15.37 10.22
C ASN A 563 19.71 15.24 9.36
N LEU A 564 20.84 15.71 9.88
CA LEU A 564 22.12 15.72 9.18
C LEU A 564 22.77 14.32 9.16
N ASN A 565 22.95 13.71 10.33
CA ASN A 565 23.77 12.50 10.51
C ASN A 565 23.21 11.51 11.55
N GLY A 566 21.96 11.69 11.99
CA GLY A 566 21.33 10.91 13.05
C GLY A 566 21.52 11.50 14.44
N VAL A 567 22.54 12.36 14.63
CA VAL A 567 22.88 12.99 15.91
C VAL A 567 22.42 14.43 15.97
N ILE A 568 22.61 15.19 14.88
CA ILE A 568 22.27 16.61 14.81
C ILE A 568 21.01 16.80 13.97
N GLY A 569 20.03 17.49 14.56
CA GLY A 569 18.80 17.91 13.91
C GLY A 569 18.70 19.43 13.84
N LEU A 570 18.17 19.94 12.74
CA LEU A 570 17.82 21.35 12.55
C LEU A 570 16.30 21.47 12.46
N GLY A 571 15.73 22.53 13.01
CA GLY A 571 14.30 22.82 12.94
C GLY A 571 14.02 24.28 12.61
N ILE A 572 12.96 24.51 11.85
CA ILE A 572 12.41 25.84 11.62
C ILE A 572 10.89 25.77 11.54
N GLY A 573 10.19 26.75 12.09
CA GLY A 573 8.74 26.81 11.98
C GLY A 573 8.11 28.03 12.65
N PRO A 574 6.84 28.30 12.35
CA PRO A 574 6.03 29.25 13.11
C PRO A 574 5.68 28.71 14.49
N GLN A 575 5.58 29.61 15.47
CA GLN A 575 5.03 29.36 16.79
C GLN A 575 3.96 30.41 17.08
N LEU A 576 2.82 29.96 17.62
CA LEU A 576 1.76 30.79 18.16
C LEU A 576 1.73 30.59 19.67
N SER A 577 1.58 31.67 20.44
CA SER A 577 1.60 31.66 21.89
C SER A 577 0.37 32.40 22.39
N PHE A 578 -0.46 31.73 23.19
CA PHE A 578 -1.71 32.27 23.72
C PHE A 578 -1.55 32.49 25.22
N ASP A 579 -1.68 33.74 25.68
CA ASP A 579 -1.61 34.08 27.09
C ASP A 579 -2.96 33.73 27.74
N VAL A 580 -3.03 32.65 28.50
CA VAL A 580 -4.29 32.12 29.08
C VAL A 580 -4.63 32.82 30.38
N SER A 581 -3.64 33.00 31.25
CA SER A 581 -3.78 33.72 32.52
C SER A 581 -2.59 34.65 32.69
N ASN A 582 -2.86 35.85 33.20
CA ASN A 582 -1.87 36.84 33.56
C ASN A 582 -2.29 37.48 34.89
N GLU A 583 -1.53 37.18 35.93
CA GLU A 583 -1.70 37.68 37.29
C GLU A 583 -0.59 38.70 37.55
N THR A 584 -0.95 39.88 38.01
CA THR A 584 -0.01 40.98 38.28
C THR A 584 -0.26 41.53 39.67
N SER A 585 0.74 41.41 40.53
CA SER A 585 0.77 42.03 41.86
C SER A 585 1.70 43.23 41.82
N ASN A 586 1.18 44.42 42.11
CA ASN A 586 1.98 45.64 42.20
C ASN A 586 2.05 46.11 43.64
N THR A 587 3.26 46.34 44.14
CA THR A 587 3.55 47.03 45.39
C THR A 587 4.15 48.39 45.05
N THR A 588 3.42 49.47 45.34
CA THR A 588 3.89 50.84 45.14
C THR A 588 4.24 51.47 46.48
N ASN A 589 5.49 51.88 46.65
CA ASN A 589 5.96 52.65 47.79
C ASN A 589 6.09 54.12 47.39
N SER A 590 5.31 54.98 48.01
CA SER A 590 5.36 56.42 47.80
C SER A 590 6.13 57.08 48.95
N SER A 591 7.21 57.78 48.64
CA SER A 591 8.03 58.53 49.59
C SER A 591 8.00 60.01 49.30
N TYR A 592 7.92 60.84 50.36
CA TYR A 592 7.72 62.28 50.23
C TYR A 592 8.93 63.03 50.78
N PHE A 593 9.36 64.09 50.08
CA PHE A 593 10.45 64.96 50.51
C PHE A 593 10.06 66.42 50.36
N THR A 594 10.60 67.29 51.21
CA THR A 594 10.46 68.75 51.02
C THR A 594 11.17 69.19 49.74
N TYR A 595 10.59 70.15 49.02
CA TYR A 595 11.16 70.70 47.79
C TYR A 595 11.21 72.22 47.92
N LEU A 596 12.38 72.82 47.73
CA LEU A 596 12.53 74.28 47.81
C LEU A 596 13.72 74.72 46.96
N LYS A 597 13.50 75.66 46.02
CA LYS A 597 14.52 76.21 45.11
C LYS A 597 15.35 75.13 44.38
N ASP A 598 14.67 74.14 43.82
CA ASP A 598 15.28 73.03 43.08
C ASP A 598 16.21 72.12 43.89
N ILE A 599 16.07 72.13 45.22
CA ILE A 599 16.77 71.23 46.13
C ILE A 599 15.75 70.33 46.83
N VAL A 600 15.97 69.02 46.74
CA VAL A 600 15.25 68.01 47.52
C VAL A 600 15.81 68.03 48.94
N GLY A 601 14.94 68.33 49.92
CA GLY A 601 15.28 68.46 51.33
C GLY A 601 14.92 67.20 52.15
N ASP A 602 14.54 67.42 53.41
CA ASP A 602 14.29 66.34 54.37
C ASP A 602 13.06 65.48 54.02
N PRO A 603 13.08 64.16 54.36
CA PRO A 603 11.95 63.25 54.15
C PRO A 603 10.76 63.61 55.05
N ILE A 604 9.56 63.45 54.52
CA ILE A 604 8.28 63.69 55.20
C ILE A 604 7.65 62.33 55.50
N GLU A 605 8.15 61.65 56.53
CA GLU A 605 7.77 60.26 56.85
C GLU A 605 6.27 60.08 57.13
N ALA A 606 5.60 61.12 57.63
CA ALA A 606 4.17 61.10 57.96
C ALA A 606 3.24 60.89 56.75
N LEU A 607 3.74 61.08 55.52
CA LEU A 607 2.97 60.93 54.28
C LEU A 607 3.32 59.65 53.50
N ASN A 608 4.33 58.90 53.94
CA ASN A 608 4.75 57.69 53.24
C ASN A 608 3.62 56.66 53.20
N GLU A 609 3.40 56.05 52.04
CA GLU A 609 2.32 55.09 51.82
C GLU A 609 2.83 53.89 51.02
N THR A 610 2.32 52.70 51.35
CA THR A 610 2.53 51.48 50.55
C THR A 610 1.17 50.99 50.09
N ILE A 611 0.99 50.88 48.77
CA ILE A 611 -0.24 50.39 48.15
C ILE A 611 0.05 49.07 47.44
N GLU A 612 -0.69 48.03 47.80
CA GLU A 612 -0.68 46.74 47.12
C GLU A 612 -1.93 46.60 46.24
N THR A 613 -1.75 46.22 44.98
CA THR A 613 -2.86 45.96 44.04
C THR A 613 -2.64 44.65 43.30
N GLU A 614 -3.64 43.79 43.31
CA GLU A 614 -3.66 42.56 42.52
C GLU A 614 -4.63 42.71 41.34
N THR A 615 -4.17 42.35 40.16
CA THR A 615 -5.00 42.34 38.95
C THR A 615 -4.85 41.02 38.22
N ASN A 616 -5.99 40.42 37.85
CA ASN A 616 -6.04 39.17 37.10
C ASN A 616 -6.72 39.41 35.76
N SER A 617 -6.09 38.92 34.70
CA SER A 617 -6.64 38.94 33.36
C SER A 617 -6.51 37.56 32.72
N SER A 618 -7.53 37.16 31.95
CA SER A 618 -7.55 35.88 31.25
C SER A 618 -7.69 36.13 29.75
N PHE A 619 -6.99 35.34 28.93
CA PHE A 619 -7.00 35.45 27.47
C PHE A 619 -6.62 36.86 26.95
N SER A 620 -5.49 37.39 27.42
CA SER A 620 -5.11 38.78 27.15
C SER A 620 -4.57 38.98 25.74
N ASP A 621 -3.63 38.14 25.29
CA ASP A 621 -2.84 38.40 24.09
C ASP A 621 -2.56 37.13 23.27
N ILE A 622 -2.38 37.34 21.96
CA ILE A 622 -1.92 36.32 21.01
C ILE A 622 -0.59 36.77 20.43
N ASN A 623 0.46 35.99 20.72
CA ASN A 623 1.80 36.21 20.23
C ASN A 623 2.15 35.24 19.11
N TYR A 624 2.95 35.71 18.14
CA TYR A 624 3.38 34.88 17.02
C TYR A 624 4.80 35.19 16.61
N GLY A 625 5.53 34.14 16.25
CA GLY A 625 6.95 34.23 15.92
C GLY A 625 7.41 33.11 15.02
N ILE A 626 8.66 33.22 14.57
CA ILE A 626 9.35 32.19 13.81
C ILE A 626 10.52 31.72 14.65
N PHE A 627 10.69 30.41 14.78
CA PHE A 627 11.81 29.83 15.49
C PHE A 627 12.78 29.10 14.57
N GLY A 628 14.04 29.11 14.96
CA GLY A 628 15.08 28.20 14.46
C GLY A 628 15.66 27.42 15.64
N ASP A 629 15.76 26.09 15.53
CA ASP A 629 16.33 25.28 16.60
C ASP A 629 17.36 24.25 16.10
N VAL A 630 18.24 23.87 17.02
CA VAL A 630 19.25 22.82 16.83
C VAL A 630 19.05 21.78 17.93
N THR A 631 19.00 20.51 17.55
CA THR A 631 18.91 19.37 18.48
C THR A 631 20.14 18.47 18.34
N ILE A 632 20.62 17.95 19.47
CA ILE A 632 21.77 17.06 19.57
C ILE A 632 21.33 15.82 20.37
N GLY A 633 21.61 14.62 19.85
CA GLY A 633 21.29 13.34 20.49
C GLY A 633 20.57 12.41 19.52
N ALA A 634 19.64 11.58 20.02
CA ALA A 634 18.91 10.64 19.18
C ALA A 634 17.77 11.35 18.39
N SER A 635 18.15 12.23 17.47
CA SER A 635 17.27 13.16 16.74
C SER A 635 16.06 12.51 16.03
N ARG A 636 16.14 11.21 15.69
CA ARG A 636 15.04 10.46 15.04
C ARG A 636 14.03 9.92 16.04
N ILE A 637 14.52 9.17 17.03
CA ILE A 637 13.77 8.46 18.07
C ILE A 637 14.71 8.32 19.26
N GLY A 638 14.22 8.60 20.46
CA GLY A 638 14.99 8.56 21.69
C GLY A 638 15.19 9.95 22.31
N PRO A 639 16.06 10.04 23.32
CA PRO A 639 16.34 11.29 24.02
C PRO A 639 17.26 12.19 23.19
N SER A 640 16.98 13.49 23.20
CA SER A 640 17.83 14.53 22.64
C SER A 640 17.64 15.84 23.41
N VAL A 641 18.63 16.71 23.33
CA VAL A 641 18.58 18.06 23.89
C VAL A 641 18.64 19.08 22.75
N GLY A 642 18.09 20.27 22.95
CA GLY A 642 18.11 21.28 21.92
C GLY A 642 18.03 22.70 22.45
N VAL A 643 18.43 23.62 21.58
CA VAL A 643 18.34 25.06 21.79
C VAL A 643 17.51 25.63 20.65
N ARG A 644 16.47 26.39 21.00
CA ARG A 644 15.60 27.10 20.07
C ARG A 644 15.74 28.59 20.27
N TYR A 645 15.98 29.31 19.18
CA TYR A 645 15.83 30.75 19.13
C TYR A 645 14.46 31.10 18.55
N LEU A 646 13.66 31.85 19.27
CA LEU A 646 12.35 32.34 18.85
C LEU A 646 12.43 33.84 18.60
N TYR A 647 12.12 34.23 17.36
CA TYR A 647 11.97 35.62 16.96
C TYR A 647 10.48 35.98 16.95
N ASN A 648 10.06 36.76 17.94
CA ASN A 648 8.69 37.26 18.06
C ASN A 648 8.47 38.43 17.09
N LEU A 649 7.34 38.41 16.37
CA LEU A 649 7.02 39.43 15.37
C LEU A 649 6.23 40.61 15.96
N ASN A 650 5.55 40.38 17.08
CA ASN A 650 4.64 41.33 17.71
C ASN A 650 5.10 41.78 19.11
N GLN A 651 6.24 41.27 19.60
CA GLN A 651 6.86 41.72 20.85
C GLN A 651 8.36 41.98 20.63
N PRO A 652 8.96 42.95 21.35
CA PRO A 652 10.35 43.35 21.13
C PRO A 652 11.37 42.30 21.62
N HIS A 653 10.95 41.29 22.38
CA HIS A 653 11.86 40.38 23.07
C HIS A 653 12.01 39.04 22.33
N SER A 654 13.26 38.72 21.98
CA SER A 654 13.62 37.39 21.49
C SER A 654 13.88 36.42 22.64
N GLN A 655 13.54 35.14 22.43
CA GLN A 655 13.58 34.11 23.47
C GLN A 655 14.50 32.95 23.07
N LEU A 656 15.21 32.38 24.04
CA LEU A 656 16.00 31.17 23.89
C LEU A 656 15.39 30.04 24.73
N HIS A 657 14.97 28.94 24.09
CA HIS A 657 14.44 27.78 24.79
C HIS A 657 15.52 26.71 24.85
N PHE A 658 15.85 26.27 26.06
CA PHE A 658 16.71 25.12 26.31
C PHE A 658 15.84 23.94 26.71
N TYR A 659 15.89 22.83 25.97
CA TYR A 659 14.95 21.73 26.19
C TYR A 659 15.55 20.35 26.04
N ALA A 660 14.95 19.40 26.75
CA ALA A 660 15.08 17.98 26.51
C ALA A 660 13.81 17.46 25.82
N ILE A 661 13.98 16.54 24.88
CA ILE A 661 12.88 15.89 24.17
C ILE A 661 13.15 14.39 24.04
N TRP A 662 12.14 13.58 24.33
CA TRP A 662 12.17 12.14 24.10
C TRP A 662 11.07 11.74 23.15
N LYS A 663 11.45 11.23 21.97
CA LYS A 663 10.54 10.70 20.94
C LYS A 663 10.44 9.16 20.99
N ILE A 664 9.23 8.62 20.86
CA ILE A 664 8.91 7.18 20.92
C ILE A 664 8.55 6.61 19.55
#